data_AF-A0A0U1NVI6-F1
#
_entry.id   AF-A0A0U1NVI6-F1
#
_cell.length_a   1.000
_cell.length_b   1.000
_cell.length_c   1.000
_cell.angle_alpha   90.00
_cell.angle_beta   90.00
_cell.angle_gamma   90.00
#
_symmetry.space_group_name_H-M   'P 1'
#
loop_
_entity.id
_entity.type
_entity.pdbx_description
1 polymer ?
#
loop_
_entity_poly.entity_id
_entity_poly.type
_entity_poly.pdbx_seq_one_letter_code
_entity_poly.pdbx_strand_id
1 'polypeptide(L)'
;MKFKKLSKKLSITALAIFALGTGSAYAGYNIVAGPQGNGTAYTPAGWKVTPAGVTKPAGFYPANAVLSPDGKAVLVPNVIRNANNKQAVNVLDAKDGSVIQEFELNPDDSSVRQGTSPGLIFSHDGKNVYLATANKDSVLVFDWDASARKLKLNRTLNLPRGTYAADVAISPDDKTLYVTGQYKNNINAIDVASGNTAQASVGSYPYGVALSADGHTAYVTNQAENTISILSVNGLTLTPQKKITVGTHPNSMLLDAKRNQLYVSNGDNDTVSVVNTLNNEIVHTISLAPYKGAPTGSSPTNMTLSPDGSTLYVTNSGNNDVAVVNVSDKGDGKGDSKGDDKGDYGRIKGLIPTGWYPTGVQVAPDGKLLVTSAKGLGTGSNKGKDPANPQNGPYIESLLQGYMSIIPAPSESQLEKYTEMVQKNNGFDEKGKVKESDDAETIIPRHPGEESPIKHVIYVVKENRTYDQVLGDLGKGNGDPSLTLFGKDVTPNQHKLAEQFVTLDNFYADGEVSQDGWDWATEANSNPYNQLATHQGYAGNGSEYDSSGYLDSQVTAGNADPNRAFLWDAAAAAGKTFRHYGMHSLPSNWFGPNNQVKCQPGQYCAYEPLLNDNTDHNYPWFDMWIPDMKRYEEWNKEFQQYITNNNLPTFQFIDLPRDHTAGGATAKELVADNDMALGKIVDTVSHSKYWKDTAIFVVEDDAQGGVDHVDGHRTIAQVISPYTQRGIVDSHFYSQVSMLRTMELLVGMKPLTQYDAAAMPMIYSFGNKPNYTAYDTVMPPTVNASVSNPVVKPGESVTVTAKVTNPSNMPLSGATARMVTPDGWTATPSTIKLGTMAPGASTDLSWTVTAPASAQYGRQQLTVQVDYPVYGKSTASSKANVTVSVPDANMIPQSQMKATATSEELVGENDAASQAIDGNPSTFWHTKWDKSDVLPQSITLNLGGTYDINKLAYLPRQTGDNGIITGYNIYVSTDGTNFTKVTSGTWSSSHDEKIATFPKVSASYVKLEATAAFNGWASAAEINVFKAGTSSQTAGTAQPTNPSVSTQSAVSEQSVMKPENMVGQPDSVDPQKLNEEIWRAVKGPNVPYPAPKHNFHGPDNDDR
;
A
#
# COMPACT_ATOMS: atom_id res chain seq x y z
N MET A 1 -25.17 -58.28 -5.24
CA MET A 1 -25.84 -59.31 -6.09
C MET A 1 -25.58 -58.99 -7.57
N LYS A 2 -25.50 -60.03 -8.41
CA LYS A 2 -24.82 -60.07 -9.72
C LYS A 2 -25.42 -59.18 -10.83
N PHE A 3 -24.53 -58.48 -11.53
CA PHE A 3 -24.70 -57.87 -12.86
C PHE A 3 -25.02 -58.91 -13.96
N LYS A 4 -25.86 -58.54 -14.93
CA LYS A 4 -25.95 -59.22 -16.24
C LYS A 4 -25.97 -58.20 -17.39
N LYS A 5 -24.96 -58.39 -18.25
CA LYS A 5 -24.64 -57.79 -19.56
C LYS A 5 -25.83 -57.68 -20.52
N LEU A 6 -25.78 -56.70 -21.44
CA LEU A 6 -25.56 -56.98 -22.86
C LEU A 6 -25.06 -55.74 -23.62
N SER A 7 -23.97 -55.91 -24.35
CA SER A 7 -23.45 -54.99 -25.36
C SER A 7 -23.95 -55.38 -26.74
N LYS A 8 -24.21 -54.40 -27.63
CA LYS A 8 -23.68 -54.35 -29.01
C LYS A 8 -24.26 -53.18 -29.84
N LYS A 9 -23.31 -52.38 -30.34
CA LYS A 9 -23.19 -51.78 -31.70
C LYS A 9 -24.37 -50.98 -32.28
N LEU A 10 -24.11 -49.70 -32.54
CA LEU A 10 -24.11 -49.17 -33.91
C LEU A 10 -23.16 -47.97 -34.01
N SER A 11 -22.17 -48.06 -34.90
CA SER A 11 -21.45 -46.90 -35.44
C SER A 11 -22.23 -46.40 -36.65
N ILE A 12 -22.37 -45.08 -36.79
CA ILE A 12 -22.14 -44.25 -38.00
C ILE A 12 -22.73 -42.84 -37.75
N THR A 13 -21.82 -41.93 -37.41
CA THR A 13 -21.60 -40.61 -38.03
C THR A 13 -22.77 -39.64 -38.27
N ALA A 14 -22.77 -38.59 -37.43
CA ALA A 14 -22.89 -37.17 -37.75
C ALA A 14 -24.20 -36.65 -38.40
N LEU A 15 -24.90 -35.72 -37.73
CA LEU A 15 -24.66 -34.28 -37.76
C LEU A 15 -25.76 -33.60 -36.92
N ALA A 16 -25.37 -32.57 -36.15
CA ALA A 16 -26.18 -31.47 -35.66
C ALA A 16 -27.55 -31.77 -34.99
N ILE A 17 -27.58 -31.69 -33.66
CA ILE A 17 -28.48 -30.86 -32.83
C ILE A 17 -28.08 -31.16 -31.37
N PHE A 18 -27.15 -30.36 -30.84
CA PHE A 18 -26.95 -30.20 -29.41
C PHE A 18 -27.14 -28.71 -29.12
N ALA A 19 -28.40 -28.33 -28.91
CA ALA A 19 -28.76 -27.10 -28.25
C ALA A 19 -29.99 -27.43 -27.42
N LEU A 20 -30.02 -26.94 -26.19
CA LEU A 20 -31.06 -27.11 -25.16
C LEU A 20 -30.80 -28.28 -24.19
N GLY A 21 -29.72 -28.13 -23.42
CA GLY A 21 -29.43 -28.96 -22.26
C GLY A 21 -28.33 -28.38 -21.36
N THR A 22 -28.27 -27.05 -21.17
CA THR A 22 -27.21 -26.39 -20.38
C THR A 22 -27.70 -25.18 -19.56
N GLY A 23 -29.02 -25.05 -19.35
CA GLY A 23 -29.60 -23.84 -18.72
C GLY A 23 -29.38 -23.69 -17.21
N SER A 24 -28.94 -24.73 -16.50
CA SER A 24 -28.91 -24.73 -15.02
C SER A 24 -27.52 -24.79 -14.39
N ALA A 25 -26.48 -25.17 -15.16
CA ALA A 25 -25.09 -25.25 -14.66
C ALA A 25 -24.24 -24.01 -15.03
N TYR A 26 -24.69 -23.18 -15.96
CA TYR A 26 -23.94 -21.99 -16.41
C TYR A 26 -24.16 -20.74 -15.54
N ALA A 27 -25.09 -20.77 -14.58
CA ALA A 27 -25.43 -19.60 -13.76
C ALA A 27 -24.52 -19.41 -12.53
N GLY A 28 -23.70 -20.40 -12.16
CA GLY A 28 -22.85 -20.36 -10.96
C GLY A 28 -21.46 -19.71 -11.14
N TYR A 29 -21.02 -19.47 -12.37
CA TYR A 29 -19.65 -19.01 -12.69
C TYR A 29 -19.49 -17.47 -12.80
N ASN A 30 -20.47 -16.68 -12.34
CA ASN A 30 -20.52 -15.22 -12.54
C ASN A 30 -20.55 -14.41 -11.22
N ILE A 31 -20.15 -14.99 -10.09
CA ILE A 31 -20.09 -14.24 -8.82
C ILE A 31 -18.76 -13.50 -8.76
N VAL A 32 -18.83 -12.18 -8.61
CA VAL A 32 -17.70 -11.27 -8.44
C VAL A 32 -17.94 -10.37 -7.23
N ALA A 33 -16.87 -9.88 -6.60
CA ALA A 33 -16.98 -8.96 -5.48
C ALA A 33 -17.63 -7.63 -5.90
N GLY A 34 -18.15 -6.90 -4.91
CA GLY A 34 -18.74 -5.58 -5.07
C GLY A 34 -20.24 -5.58 -5.44
N PRO A 35 -20.78 -4.40 -5.77
CA PRO A 35 -22.22 -4.20 -6.03
C PRO A 35 -22.73 -4.95 -7.27
N GLN A 36 -23.87 -5.64 -7.15
CA GLN A 36 -24.49 -6.43 -8.24
C GLN A 36 -25.55 -5.66 -9.05
N GLY A 37 -25.70 -4.35 -8.83
CA GLY A 37 -26.66 -3.48 -9.54
C GLY A 37 -28.13 -3.62 -9.14
N ASN A 38 -28.48 -4.57 -8.27
CA ASN A 38 -29.84 -4.85 -7.79
C ASN A 38 -30.05 -4.51 -6.29
N GLY A 39 -29.15 -3.72 -5.70
CA GLY A 39 -29.14 -3.40 -4.27
C GLY A 39 -28.52 -4.49 -3.38
N THR A 40 -27.89 -5.51 -3.96
CA THR A 40 -27.09 -6.53 -3.26
C THR A 40 -25.63 -6.46 -3.68
N ALA A 41 -24.75 -7.09 -2.91
CA ALA A 41 -23.32 -7.17 -3.19
C ALA A 41 -22.72 -8.51 -2.74
N TYR A 42 -21.47 -8.76 -3.11
CA TYR A 42 -20.60 -9.74 -2.47
C TYR A 42 -19.40 -9.02 -1.86
N THR A 43 -19.03 -9.37 -0.64
CA THR A 43 -17.76 -8.91 -0.05
C THR A 43 -16.59 -9.62 -0.75
N PRO A 44 -15.36 -9.07 -0.67
CA PRO A 44 -14.15 -9.77 -1.11
C PRO A 44 -13.97 -11.15 -0.47
N ALA A 45 -14.46 -11.36 0.77
CA ALA A 45 -14.47 -12.66 1.45
C ALA A 45 -15.56 -13.63 0.95
N GLY A 46 -16.31 -13.26 -0.09
CA GLY A 46 -17.32 -14.10 -0.72
C GLY A 46 -18.66 -14.18 0.03
N TRP A 47 -18.90 -13.29 0.99
CA TRP A 47 -20.17 -13.22 1.71
C TRP A 47 -21.17 -12.33 0.96
N LYS A 48 -22.44 -12.74 0.94
CA LYS A 48 -23.48 -11.97 0.25
C LYS A 48 -24.04 -10.88 1.15
N VAL A 49 -24.24 -9.69 0.61
CA VAL A 49 -24.80 -8.53 1.33
C VAL A 49 -26.19 -8.23 0.76
N THR A 50 -27.23 -8.30 1.61
CA THR A 50 -28.63 -8.06 1.22
C THR A 50 -29.33 -7.15 2.25
N PRO A 51 -29.07 -5.82 2.22
CA PRO A 51 -29.54 -4.91 3.26
C PRO A 51 -31.07 -4.91 3.38
N ALA A 52 -31.58 -4.96 4.60
CA ALA A 52 -32.99 -4.77 4.86
C ALA A 52 -33.41 -3.29 4.72
N GLY A 53 -34.69 -3.05 4.43
CA GLY A 53 -35.24 -1.71 4.37
C GLY A 53 -34.80 -0.91 3.15
N VAL A 54 -34.76 0.41 3.30
CA VAL A 54 -34.31 1.34 2.25
C VAL A 54 -32.94 1.87 2.60
N THR A 55 -31.96 1.74 1.71
CA THR A 55 -30.61 2.26 1.88
C THR A 55 -30.44 3.63 1.21
N LYS A 56 -29.68 4.52 1.85
CA LYS A 56 -29.29 5.84 1.34
C LYS A 56 -27.81 6.10 1.59
N PRO A 57 -27.09 6.79 0.69
CA PRO A 57 -25.71 7.20 0.93
C PRO A 57 -25.56 7.94 2.26
N ALA A 58 -24.57 7.56 3.06
CA ALA A 58 -24.30 8.17 4.36
C ALA A 58 -22.92 8.84 4.44
N GLY A 59 -22.17 8.86 3.33
CA GLY A 59 -20.80 9.37 3.23
C GLY A 59 -19.76 8.24 3.12
N PHE A 60 -18.49 8.60 3.23
CA PHE A 60 -17.37 7.67 3.04
C PHE A 60 -16.93 7.13 4.40
N TYR A 61 -17.15 5.84 4.63
CA TYR A 61 -16.98 5.18 5.93
C TYR A 61 -17.71 5.91 7.08
N PRO A 62 -19.06 5.86 7.12
CA PRO A 62 -19.84 6.33 8.26
C PRO A 62 -19.51 5.49 9.50
N ALA A 63 -18.76 6.06 10.43
CA ALA A 63 -18.21 5.30 11.55
C ALA A 63 -19.15 5.21 12.76
N ASN A 64 -20.22 6.02 12.79
CA ASN A 64 -21.24 6.02 13.85
C ASN A 64 -22.53 6.68 13.34
N ALA A 65 -23.61 6.58 14.11
CA ALA A 65 -24.88 7.27 13.86
C ALA A 65 -25.44 7.82 15.18
N VAL A 66 -25.69 9.13 15.24
CA VAL A 66 -26.20 9.80 16.45
C VAL A 66 -27.48 10.55 16.12
N LEU A 67 -28.58 10.16 16.76
CA LEU A 67 -29.90 10.76 16.56
C LEU A 67 -29.97 12.12 17.28
N SER A 68 -30.53 13.13 16.62
CA SER A 68 -30.80 14.44 17.25
C SER A 68 -31.80 14.29 18.41
N PRO A 69 -31.76 15.16 19.44
CA PRO A 69 -32.66 15.06 20.58
C PRO A 69 -34.16 15.09 20.23
N ASP A 70 -34.53 15.75 19.12
CA ASP A 70 -35.91 15.78 18.60
C ASP A 70 -36.27 14.61 17.68
N GLY A 71 -35.30 13.72 17.40
CA GLY A 71 -35.46 12.51 16.60
C GLY A 71 -35.63 12.73 15.10
N LYS A 72 -35.31 13.93 14.58
CA LYS A 72 -35.57 14.29 13.16
C LYS A 72 -34.34 14.27 12.27
N ALA A 73 -33.14 14.21 12.82
CA ALA A 73 -31.89 14.15 12.08
C ALA A 73 -30.95 13.10 12.66
N VAL A 74 -30.09 12.54 11.83
CA VAL A 74 -28.99 11.65 12.24
C VAL A 74 -27.68 12.30 11.82
N LEU A 75 -26.75 12.45 12.76
CA LEU A 75 -25.40 12.91 12.51
C LEU A 75 -24.48 11.70 12.35
N VAL A 76 -23.66 11.74 11.30
CA VAL A 76 -22.83 10.63 10.87
C VAL A 76 -21.41 11.15 10.62
N PRO A 77 -20.45 10.90 11.53
CA PRO A 77 -19.05 11.20 11.27
C PRO A 77 -18.47 10.22 10.24
N ASN A 78 -17.87 10.76 9.16
CA ASN A 78 -17.28 9.98 8.08
C ASN A 78 -15.76 10.08 8.11
N VAL A 79 -15.07 8.96 8.29
CA VAL A 79 -13.62 8.95 8.56
C VAL A 79 -12.74 8.96 7.31
N ILE A 80 -13.28 8.54 6.17
CA ILE A 80 -12.58 8.65 4.88
C ILE A 80 -12.85 10.03 4.27
N ARG A 81 -11.87 10.53 3.50
CA ARG A 81 -12.02 11.78 2.74
C ARG A 81 -13.02 11.62 1.60
N ASN A 82 -13.89 12.60 1.45
CA ASN A 82 -14.86 12.67 0.38
C ASN A 82 -14.22 13.03 -0.97
N ALA A 83 -15.05 13.20 -2.00
CA ALA A 83 -14.61 13.59 -3.35
C ALA A 83 -13.89 14.95 -3.43
N ASN A 84 -14.05 15.82 -2.43
CA ASN A 84 -13.32 17.10 -2.31
C ASN A 84 -12.05 16.98 -1.46
N ASN A 85 -11.63 15.74 -1.15
CA ASN A 85 -10.47 15.43 -0.32
C ASN A 85 -10.58 15.97 1.12
N LYS A 86 -11.81 16.08 1.64
CA LYS A 86 -12.11 16.56 3.00
C LYS A 86 -12.85 15.49 3.78
N GLN A 87 -12.56 15.39 5.07
CA GLN A 87 -13.40 14.61 5.99
C GLN A 87 -14.69 15.39 6.27
N ALA A 88 -15.77 14.69 6.64
CA ALA A 88 -17.06 15.34 6.81
C ALA A 88 -17.93 14.73 7.90
N VAL A 89 -18.86 15.54 8.41
CA VAL A 89 -20.01 15.07 9.20
C VAL A 89 -21.26 15.23 8.36
N ASN A 90 -21.93 14.12 8.08
CA ASN A 90 -23.20 14.15 7.37
C ASN A 90 -24.36 14.31 8.34
N VAL A 91 -25.30 15.16 7.97
CA VAL A 91 -26.59 15.33 8.64
C VAL A 91 -27.66 14.77 7.72
N LEU A 92 -28.30 13.69 8.14
CA LEU A 92 -29.31 12.97 7.37
C LEU A 92 -30.69 13.19 7.98
N ASP A 93 -31.74 13.20 7.16
CA ASP A 93 -33.13 13.18 7.62
C ASP A 93 -33.46 11.80 8.20
N ALA A 94 -33.89 11.73 9.46
CA ALA A 94 -34.20 10.46 10.11
C ALA A 94 -35.40 9.72 9.48
N LYS A 95 -36.26 10.42 8.74
CA LYS A 95 -37.47 9.85 8.14
C LYS A 95 -37.18 9.04 6.88
N ASP A 96 -36.30 9.55 6.02
CA ASP A 96 -36.06 9.01 4.68
C ASP A 96 -34.59 8.91 4.26
N GLY A 97 -33.67 9.36 5.11
CA GLY A 97 -32.22 9.23 4.94
C GLY A 97 -31.63 10.19 3.92
N SER A 98 -32.38 11.20 3.47
CA SER A 98 -31.85 12.23 2.59
C SER A 98 -30.78 13.06 3.30
N VAL A 99 -29.70 13.40 2.57
CA VAL A 99 -28.64 14.27 3.08
C VAL A 99 -29.17 15.70 3.18
N ILE A 100 -29.21 16.26 4.39
CA ILE A 100 -29.58 17.65 4.68
C ILE A 100 -28.36 18.56 4.58
N GLN A 101 -27.22 18.08 5.06
CA GLN A 101 -25.94 18.78 5.03
C GLN A 101 -24.79 17.77 5.02
N GLU A 102 -23.78 18.05 4.22
CA GLU A 102 -22.44 17.48 4.35
C GLU A 102 -21.55 18.60 4.89
N PHE A 103 -21.16 18.51 6.17
CA PHE A 103 -20.29 19.49 6.80
C PHE A 103 -18.84 19.08 6.58
N GLU A 104 -18.18 19.69 5.60
CA GLU A 104 -16.78 19.44 5.30
C GLU A 104 -15.87 20.10 6.35
N LEU A 105 -14.93 19.31 6.86
CA LEU A 105 -13.89 19.73 7.79
C LEU A 105 -12.66 20.17 6.99
N ASN A 106 -12.00 21.24 7.45
CA ASN A 106 -10.77 21.71 6.82
C ASN A 106 -9.53 21.25 7.59
N PRO A 107 -8.90 20.11 7.24
CA PRO A 107 -7.74 19.58 7.97
C PRO A 107 -6.48 20.44 7.81
N ASP A 108 -6.45 21.34 6.82
CA ASP A 108 -5.31 22.20 6.50
C ASP A 108 -5.34 23.52 7.30
N ASP A 109 -6.43 23.79 8.01
CA ASP A 109 -6.54 24.96 8.88
C ASP A 109 -5.80 24.72 10.19
N SER A 110 -4.53 25.10 10.24
CA SER A 110 -3.70 24.95 11.46
C SER A 110 -4.20 25.77 12.65
N SER A 111 -5.09 26.75 12.43
CA SER A 111 -5.70 27.54 13.50
C SER A 111 -6.87 26.81 14.17
N VAL A 112 -7.43 25.79 13.51
CA VAL A 112 -8.56 24.98 13.98
C VAL A 112 -8.27 23.51 13.69
N ARG A 113 -7.87 22.75 14.72
CA ARG A 113 -7.49 21.34 14.57
C ARG A 113 -8.71 20.46 14.25
N GLN A 114 -9.03 20.33 12.96
CA GLN A 114 -10.20 19.60 12.49
C GLN A 114 -9.86 18.21 11.96
N GLY A 115 -10.66 17.24 12.36
CA GLY A 115 -10.62 15.84 11.96
C GLY A 115 -11.87 15.16 12.48
N THR A 116 -12.01 13.86 12.23
CA THR A 116 -13.19 13.12 12.63
C THR A 116 -12.83 11.74 13.20
N SER A 117 -13.64 11.34 14.15
CA SER A 117 -13.65 10.03 14.79
C SER A 117 -15.11 9.59 14.99
N PRO A 118 -15.38 8.35 15.44
CA PRO A 118 -16.73 7.92 15.75
C PRO A 118 -17.40 8.71 16.89
N GLY A 119 -16.60 9.30 17.79
CA GLY A 119 -17.06 10.01 18.98
C GLY A 119 -17.80 11.30 18.69
N LEU A 120 -19.13 11.28 18.80
CA LEU A 120 -19.99 12.45 18.60
C LEU A 120 -21.15 12.42 19.60
N ILE A 121 -21.46 13.57 20.24
CA ILE A 121 -22.57 13.68 21.18
C ILE A 121 -23.26 15.05 21.13
N PHE A 122 -24.56 15.08 21.36
CA PHE A 122 -25.32 16.32 21.57
C PHE A 122 -25.24 16.79 23.02
N SER A 123 -25.28 18.10 23.26
CA SER A 123 -25.68 18.60 24.58
C SER A 123 -27.12 18.18 24.90
N HIS A 124 -27.41 17.94 26.18
CA HIS A 124 -28.75 17.56 26.61
C HIS A 124 -29.79 18.64 26.31
N ASP A 125 -29.39 19.91 26.33
CA ASP A 125 -30.25 21.03 25.92
C ASP A 125 -30.51 21.13 24.40
N GLY A 126 -29.82 20.31 23.60
CA GLY A 126 -29.97 20.21 22.15
C GLY A 126 -29.49 21.43 21.37
N LYS A 127 -28.60 22.26 21.93
CA LYS A 127 -28.04 23.43 21.24
C LYS A 127 -26.65 23.22 20.66
N ASN A 128 -25.89 22.27 21.17
CA ASN A 128 -24.51 22.03 20.75
C ASN A 128 -24.29 20.57 20.35
N VAL A 129 -23.29 20.36 19.48
CA VAL A 129 -22.74 19.04 19.16
C VAL A 129 -21.24 19.06 19.39
N TYR A 130 -20.73 18.00 19.97
CA TYR A 130 -19.31 17.79 20.26
C TYR A 130 -18.79 16.61 19.45
N LEU A 131 -17.67 16.79 18.75
CA LEU A 131 -17.03 15.76 17.92
C LEU A 131 -15.57 15.61 18.31
N ALA A 132 -15.16 14.40 18.67
CA ALA A 132 -13.76 14.04 18.88
C ALA A 132 -13.01 13.93 17.54
N THR A 133 -11.74 14.34 17.52
CA THR A 133 -11.01 14.61 16.26
C THR A 133 -9.79 13.71 16.02
N ALA A 134 -9.73 12.49 16.57
CA ALA A 134 -8.60 11.57 16.39
C ALA A 134 -7.25 12.26 16.67
N ASN A 135 -6.25 12.11 15.79
CA ASN A 135 -4.90 12.71 15.95
C ASN A 135 -4.85 14.24 15.95
N LYS A 136 -5.97 14.94 15.74
CA LYS A 136 -6.01 16.40 15.83
C LYS A 136 -6.08 16.87 17.28
N ASP A 137 -6.20 15.94 18.23
CA ASP A 137 -6.09 16.17 19.67
C ASP A 137 -7.03 17.28 20.14
N SER A 138 -8.31 17.16 19.80
CA SER A 138 -9.29 18.18 20.13
C SER A 138 -10.71 17.64 20.14
N VAL A 139 -11.63 18.50 20.57
CA VAL A 139 -13.07 18.34 20.36
C VAL A 139 -13.62 19.57 19.63
N LEU A 140 -14.28 19.35 18.48
CA LEU A 140 -15.01 20.41 17.79
C LEU A 140 -16.34 20.67 18.46
N VAL A 141 -16.68 21.95 18.63
CA VAL A 141 -17.97 22.41 19.17
C VAL A 141 -18.75 23.04 18.03
N PHE A 142 -19.92 22.49 17.74
CA PHE A 142 -20.85 23.00 16.75
C PHE A 142 -22.09 23.59 17.42
N ASP A 143 -22.55 24.74 16.92
CA ASP A 143 -23.93 25.18 17.14
C ASP A 143 -24.86 24.28 16.31
N TRP A 144 -25.93 23.79 16.94
CA TRP A 144 -26.99 23.02 16.28
C TRP A 144 -28.24 23.86 16.07
N ASP A 145 -28.58 24.12 14.81
CA ASP A 145 -29.88 24.68 14.45
C ASP A 145 -30.88 23.53 14.27
N ALA A 146 -31.68 23.26 15.30
CA ALA A 146 -32.71 22.21 15.26
C ALA A 146 -33.81 22.47 14.20
N SER A 147 -34.05 23.73 13.83
CA SER A 147 -35.09 24.06 12.85
C SER A 147 -34.62 23.81 11.42
N ALA A 148 -33.39 24.20 11.10
CA ALA A 148 -32.77 23.94 9.81
C ALA A 148 -32.16 22.53 9.72
N ARG A 149 -31.91 21.89 10.87
CA ARG A 149 -31.17 20.65 11.05
C ARG A 149 -29.77 20.76 10.45
N LYS A 150 -29.02 21.77 10.90
CA LYS A 150 -27.69 22.09 10.37
C LYS A 150 -26.68 22.34 11.48
N LEU A 151 -25.46 21.90 11.21
CA LEU A 151 -24.25 22.17 11.97
C LEU A 151 -23.61 23.47 11.50
N LYS A 152 -23.11 24.24 12.47
CA LYS A 152 -22.20 25.35 12.25
C LYS A 152 -21.05 25.24 13.24
N LEU A 153 -19.82 25.15 12.75
CA LEU A 153 -18.64 25.13 13.62
C LEU A 153 -18.57 26.45 14.42
N ASN A 154 -18.51 26.34 15.74
CA ASN A 154 -18.41 27.46 16.67
C ASN A 154 -16.95 27.66 17.08
N ARG A 155 -16.33 26.63 17.67
CA ARG A 155 -14.96 26.67 18.19
C ARG A 155 -14.36 25.27 18.36
N THR A 156 -13.10 25.21 18.75
CA THR A 156 -12.37 23.97 19.08
C THR A 156 -11.92 23.99 20.55
N LEU A 157 -11.99 22.83 21.21
CA LEU A 157 -11.43 22.58 22.54
C LEU A 157 -10.17 21.73 22.38
N ASN A 158 -9.01 22.30 22.69
CA ASN A 158 -7.73 21.60 22.49
C ASN A 158 -7.44 20.63 23.63
N LEU A 159 -6.88 19.47 23.28
CA LEU A 159 -6.30 18.50 24.19
C LEU A 159 -4.76 18.51 24.08
N PRO A 160 -4.04 17.89 25.04
CA PRO A 160 -2.61 17.69 24.93
C PRO A 160 -2.22 16.99 23.62
N ARG A 161 -1.05 17.30 23.05
CA ARG A 161 -0.60 16.66 21.81
C ARG A 161 -0.38 15.16 21.97
N GLY A 162 -0.75 14.40 20.94
CA GLY A 162 -0.70 12.94 20.88
C GLY A 162 -1.76 12.24 21.72
N THR A 163 -2.82 12.95 22.13
CA THR A 163 -3.94 12.37 22.89
C THR A 163 -4.70 11.34 22.06
N TYR A 164 -4.90 11.61 20.76
CA TYR A 164 -5.78 10.83 19.88
C TYR A 164 -7.20 10.69 20.44
N ALA A 165 -8.04 11.71 20.20
CA ALA A 165 -9.38 11.79 20.76
C ALA A 165 -10.35 10.83 20.03
N ALA A 166 -10.80 9.76 20.70
CA ALA A 166 -11.58 8.68 20.07
C ALA A 166 -13.10 8.77 20.32
N ASP A 167 -13.52 8.94 21.58
CA ASP A 167 -14.93 9.04 21.98
C ASP A 167 -15.15 10.18 22.99
N VAL A 168 -16.40 10.63 23.11
CA VAL A 168 -16.79 11.77 23.97
C VAL A 168 -18.13 11.54 24.67
N ALA A 169 -18.14 11.78 25.99
CA ALA A 169 -19.35 11.86 26.81
C ALA A 169 -19.49 13.26 27.44
N ILE A 170 -20.70 13.65 27.81
CA ILE A 170 -20.98 14.95 28.44
C ILE A 170 -21.70 14.79 29.78
N SER A 171 -21.33 15.60 30.77
CA SER A 171 -21.96 15.63 32.08
C SER A 171 -23.46 16.00 31.98
N PRO A 172 -24.32 15.54 32.92
CA PRO A 172 -25.75 15.86 32.90
C PRO A 172 -26.10 17.35 32.93
N ASP A 173 -25.18 18.20 33.38
CA ASP A 173 -25.35 19.66 33.41
C ASP A 173 -24.75 20.39 32.20
N ASP A 174 -24.29 19.65 31.19
CA ASP A 174 -23.66 20.12 29.94
C ASP A 174 -22.38 20.97 30.13
N LYS A 175 -21.73 20.91 31.30
CA LYS A 175 -20.55 21.74 31.60
C LYS A 175 -19.20 21.05 31.44
N THR A 176 -19.16 19.72 31.44
CA THR A 176 -17.91 18.98 31.36
C THR A 176 -18.00 17.86 30.33
N LEU A 177 -17.04 17.83 29.41
CA LEU A 177 -16.84 16.72 28.49
C LEU A 177 -15.81 15.75 29.08
N TYR A 178 -15.99 14.47 28.81
CA TYR A 178 -15.04 13.41 29.11
C TYR A 178 -14.65 12.73 27.81
N VAL A 179 -13.35 12.74 27.49
CA VAL A 179 -12.83 12.34 26.16
C VAL A 179 -11.74 11.31 26.35
N THR A 180 -11.84 10.18 25.65
CA THR A 180 -10.80 9.15 25.65
C THR A 180 -9.59 9.59 24.81
N GLY A 181 -8.39 9.43 25.37
CA GLY A 181 -7.13 9.66 24.69
C GLY A 181 -6.43 8.34 24.43
N GLN A 182 -6.64 7.78 23.24
CA GLN A 182 -6.28 6.40 22.90
C GLN A 182 -4.76 6.16 23.00
N TYR A 183 -3.93 7.01 22.41
CA TYR A 183 -2.46 6.83 22.41
C TYR A 183 -1.76 7.30 23.69
N LYS A 184 -2.50 7.98 24.59
CA LYS A 184 -1.99 8.37 25.91
C LYS A 184 -2.48 7.46 27.04
N ASN A 185 -3.30 6.45 26.74
CA ASN A 185 -3.91 5.58 27.75
C ASN A 185 -4.57 6.39 28.88
N ASN A 186 -5.30 7.45 28.51
CA ASN A 186 -5.89 8.39 29.44
C ASN A 186 -7.36 8.75 29.11
N ILE A 187 -8.03 9.36 30.09
CA ILE A 187 -9.29 10.07 29.91
C ILE A 187 -9.09 11.53 30.28
N ASN A 188 -9.70 12.42 29.51
CA ASN A 188 -9.54 13.87 29.61
C ASN A 188 -10.90 14.50 29.96
N ALA A 189 -10.97 15.23 31.07
CA ALA A 189 -12.10 16.09 31.41
C ALA A 189 -11.85 17.49 30.83
N ILE A 190 -12.83 18.07 30.15
CA ILE A 190 -12.76 19.42 29.59
C ILE A 190 -13.93 20.25 30.12
N ASP A 191 -13.64 21.39 30.74
CA ASP A 191 -14.66 22.38 31.06
C ASP A 191 -15.13 23.06 29.77
N VAL A 192 -16.41 22.93 29.44
CA VAL A 192 -16.97 23.38 28.15
C VAL A 192 -16.85 24.89 28.00
N ALA A 193 -16.99 25.66 29.07
CA ALA A 193 -16.98 27.11 28.98
C ALA A 193 -15.55 27.65 28.74
N SER A 194 -14.60 27.25 29.58
CA SER A 194 -13.23 27.76 29.61
C SER A 194 -12.26 27.01 28.72
N GLY A 195 -12.55 25.74 28.38
CA GLY A 195 -11.62 24.84 27.69
C GLY A 195 -10.51 24.29 28.59
N ASN A 196 -10.56 24.51 29.90
CA ASN A 196 -9.60 23.94 30.85
C ASN A 196 -9.70 22.42 30.88
N THR A 197 -8.55 21.75 30.94
CA THR A 197 -8.48 20.28 30.89
C THR A 197 -7.87 19.69 32.16
N ALA A 198 -8.33 18.49 32.53
CA ALA A 198 -7.66 17.60 33.49
C ALA A 198 -7.61 16.18 32.90
N GLN A 199 -6.66 15.36 33.33
CA GLN A 199 -6.47 14.01 32.80
C GLN A 199 -6.21 12.99 33.89
N ALA A 200 -6.60 11.74 33.67
CA ALA A 200 -6.28 10.61 34.53
C ALA A 200 -5.96 9.37 33.68
N SER A 201 -5.08 8.51 34.18
CA SER A 201 -4.71 7.27 33.51
C SER A 201 -5.84 6.24 33.56
N VAL A 202 -5.98 5.48 32.47
CA VAL A 202 -6.89 4.33 32.34
C VAL A 202 -6.10 3.12 31.80
N GLY A 203 -6.78 2.09 31.29
CA GLY A 203 -6.10 0.98 30.61
C GLY A 203 -5.63 1.33 29.21
N SER A 204 -4.98 0.36 28.57
CA SER A 204 -4.35 0.54 27.26
C SER A 204 -5.35 0.66 26.11
N TYR A 205 -5.10 1.59 25.19
CA TYR A 205 -5.94 1.94 24.05
C TYR A 205 -7.41 2.18 24.44
N PRO A 206 -7.69 3.22 25.26
CA PRO A 206 -9.06 3.54 25.63
C PRO A 206 -9.86 4.03 24.41
N TYR A 207 -11.07 3.48 24.24
CA TYR A 207 -11.93 3.79 23.10
C TYR A 207 -13.22 4.49 23.51
N GLY A 208 -14.20 3.76 24.04
CA GLY A 208 -15.52 4.28 24.38
C GLY A 208 -15.59 4.85 25.80
N VAL A 209 -16.43 5.87 26.02
CA VAL A 209 -16.69 6.44 27.35
C VAL A 209 -18.19 6.61 27.60
N ALA A 210 -18.64 6.17 28.78
CA ALA A 210 -20.02 6.31 29.22
C ALA A 210 -20.06 6.82 30.67
N LEU A 211 -21.05 7.65 31.01
CA LEU A 211 -21.27 8.12 32.37
C LEU A 211 -22.38 7.35 33.05
N SER A 212 -22.32 7.25 34.38
CA SER A 212 -23.48 6.86 35.19
C SER A 212 -24.60 7.91 35.06
N ALA A 213 -25.83 7.51 35.37
CA ALA A 213 -27.01 8.38 35.23
C ALA A 213 -26.93 9.67 36.08
N ASP A 214 -26.21 9.63 37.19
CA ASP A 214 -25.98 10.78 38.07
C ASP A 214 -24.75 11.62 37.67
N GLY A 215 -23.98 11.17 36.67
CA GLY A 215 -22.79 11.85 36.17
C GLY A 215 -21.55 11.79 37.07
N HIS A 216 -21.56 10.98 38.14
CA HIS A 216 -20.43 10.92 39.09
C HIS A 216 -19.45 9.77 38.85
N THR A 217 -19.75 8.88 37.90
CA THR A 217 -18.89 7.76 37.50
C THR A 217 -18.69 7.75 35.99
N ALA A 218 -17.45 7.60 35.55
CA ALA A 218 -17.11 7.34 34.16
C ALA A 218 -16.63 5.90 33.99
N TYR A 219 -17.13 5.24 32.95
CA TYR A 219 -16.70 3.93 32.47
C TYR A 219 -15.95 4.13 31.15
N VAL A 220 -14.81 3.47 30.98
CA VAL A 220 -13.94 3.60 29.79
C VAL A 220 -13.54 2.22 29.30
N THR A 221 -13.82 1.86 28.05
CA THR A 221 -13.34 0.60 27.47
C THR A 221 -11.85 0.69 27.14
N ASN A 222 -11.09 -0.38 27.39
CA ASN A 222 -9.67 -0.47 27.06
C ASN A 222 -9.47 -1.59 26.02
N GLN A 223 -9.35 -1.23 24.72
CA GLN A 223 -9.38 -2.19 23.60
C GLN A 223 -8.23 -3.21 23.68
N ALA A 224 -7.03 -2.77 24.06
CA ALA A 224 -5.85 -3.62 24.19
C ALA A 224 -5.77 -4.39 25.53
N GLU A 225 -6.77 -4.28 26.41
CA GLU A 225 -6.66 -4.71 27.81
C GLU A 225 -7.87 -5.47 28.36
N ASN A 226 -8.76 -6.03 27.51
CA ASN A 226 -9.96 -6.83 27.84
C ASN A 226 -10.74 -6.37 29.10
N THR A 227 -10.75 -5.07 29.37
CA THR A 227 -11.24 -4.48 30.61
C THR A 227 -11.96 -3.18 30.33
N ILE A 228 -12.76 -2.74 31.31
CA ILE A 228 -13.16 -1.33 31.41
C ILE A 228 -12.57 -0.70 32.66
N SER A 229 -12.13 0.55 32.55
CA SER A 229 -11.67 1.39 33.65
C SER A 229 -12.86 2.17 34.25
N ILE A 230 -12.92 2.24 35.58
CA ILE A 230 -13.95 2.97 36.32
C ILE A 230 -13.30 4.12 37.07
N LEU A 231 -13.87 5.32 36.94
CA LEU A 231 -13.39 6.53 37.61
C LEU A 231 -14.56 7.24 38.30
N SER A 232 -14.31 7.81 39.47
CA SER A 232 -15.19 8.85 39.99
C SER A 232 -14.85 10.16 39.30
N VAL A 233 -15.88 10.88 38.86
CA VAL A 233 -15.73 12.14 38.13
C VAL A 233 -16.60 13.23 38.76
N ASN A 234 -16.06 14.44 38.86
CA ASN A 234 -16.80 15.62 39.29
C ASN A 234 -16.15 16.86 38.66
N GLY A 235 -16.70 17.32 37.53
CA GLY A 235 -16.07 18.34 36.70
C GLY A 235 -14.67 17.90 36.28
N LEU A 236 -13.67 18.75 36.54
CA LEU A 236 -12.25 18.49 36.26
C LEU A 236 -11.56 17.56 37.27
N THR A 237 -12.28 17.05 38.28
CA THR A 237 -11.71 16.07 39.21
C THR A 237 -11.96 14.66 38.69
N LEU A 238 -10.87 13.95 38.36
CA LEU A 238 -10.88 12.57 37.88
C LEU A 238 -10.14 11.68 38.88
N THR A 239 -10.81 10.67 39.42
CA THR A 239 -10.22 9.74 40.39
C THR A 239 -10.38 8.30 39.90
N PRO A 240 -9.32 7.66 39.36
CA PRO A 240 -9.34 6.24 39.02
C PRO A 240 -9.72 5.38 40.22
N GLN A 241 -10.61 4.41 40.01
CA GLN A 241 -11.10 3.52 41.08
C GLN A 241 -10.61 2.09 40.87
N LYS A 242 -11.14 1.39 39.87
CA LYS A 242 -10.80 0.00 39.56
C LYS A 242 -10.98 -0.30 38.07
N LYS A 243 -10.38 -1.40 37.62
CA LYS A 243 -10.70 -2.03 36.33
C LYS A 243 -11.58 -3.25 36.56
N ILE A 244 -12.46 -3.56 35.62
CA ILE A 244 -13.20 -4.82 35.61
C ILE A 244 -12.94 -5.54 34.28
N THR A 245 -12.72 -6.85 34.35
CA THR A 245 -12.50 -7.69 33.17
C THR A 245 -13.83 -7.92 32.44
N VAL A 246 -13.81 -7.73 31.12
CA VAL A 246 -14.90 -8.00 30.19
C VAL A 246 -14.39 -8.98 29.13
N GLY A 247 -14.89 -8.92 27.89
CA GLY A 247 -14.31 -9.67 26.78
C GLY A 247 -13.16 -8.91 26.11
N THR A 248 -12.39 -9.62 25.30
CA THR A 248 -11.36 -9.10 24.41
C THR A 248 -11.94 -8.06 23.46
N HIS A 249 -11.19 -6.98 23.27
CA HIS A 249 -11.53 -5.88 22.39
C HIS A 249 -12.85 -5.16 22.71
N PRO A 250 -13.01 -4.61 23.93
CA PRO A 250 -14.23 -3.87 24.27
C PRO A 250 -14.35 -2.57 23.46
N ASN A 251 -15.48 -2.41 22.76
CA ASN A 251 -15.78 -1.28 21.87
C ASN A 251 -16.76 -0.28 22.53
N SER A 252 -17.98 -0.17 22.02
CA SER A 252 -19.01 0.75 22.50
C SER A 252 -19.64 0.32 23.82
N MET A 253 -20.14 1.30 24.58
CA MET A 253 -20.90 1.10 25.80
C MET A 253 -22.26 1.77 25.72
N LEU A 254 -23.27 1.10 26.27
CA LEU A 254 -24.64 1.60 26.33
C LEU A 254 -25.18 1.51 27.76
N LEU A 255 -25.53 2.66 28.34
CA LEU A 255 -26.13 2.73 29.67
C LEU A 255 -27.65 2.53 29.62
N ASP A 256 -28.15 1.55 30.36
CA ASP A 256 -29.54 1.45 30.79
C ASP A 256 -29.68 1.92 32.24
N ALA A 257 -29.87 3.23 32.40
CA ALA A 257 -30.04 3.86 33.70
C ALA A 257 -31.26 3.31 34.48
N LYS A 258 -32.30 2.83 33.78
CA LYS A 258 -33.52 2.35 34.43
C LYS A 258 -33.29 1.01 35.14
N ARG A 259 -32.40 0.17 34.60
CA ARG A 259 -32.05 -1.14 35.16
C ARG A 259 -30.73 -1.16 35.92
N ASN A 260 -30.00 -0.03 35.94
CA ASN A 260 -28.63 0.04 36.47
C ASN A 260 -27.70 -0.94 35.75
N GLN A 261 -27.82 -1.01 34.42
CA GLN A 261 -27.03 -1.90 33.58
C GLN A 261 -26.20 -1.08 32.59
N LEU A 262 -24.98 -1.52 32.34
CA LEU A 262 -24.11 -1.02 31.28
C LEU A 262 -23.76 -2.20 30.38
N TYR A 263 -24.13 -2.11 29.11
CA TYR A 263 -23.78 -3.07 28.08
C TYR A 263 -22.44 -2.68 27.46
N VAL A 264 -21.54 -3.64 27.29
CA VAL A 264 -20.21 -3.45 26.70
C VAL A 264 -20.06 -4.46 25.56
N SER A 265 -19.92 -3.99 24.32
CA SER A 265 -19.67 -4.87 23.17
C SER A 265 -18.20 -5.30 23.17
N ASN A 266 -17.92 -6.59 23.06
CA ASN A 266 -16.56 -7.14 22.97
C ASN A 266 -16.34 -7.73 21.58
N GLY A 267 -15.61 -7.01 20.73
CA GLY A 267 -15.46 -7.29 19.30
C GLY A 267 -14.92 -8.70 19.03
N ASP A 268 -13.75 -9.02 19.56
CA ASP A 268 -13.05 -10.25 19.20
C ASP A 268 -13.51 -11.47 20.00
N ASN A 269 -14.36 -11.28 21.02
CA ASN A 269 -15.03 -12.39 21.71
C ASN A 269 -16.45 -12.66 21.22
N ASP A 270 -17.00 -11.88 20.29
CA ASP A 270 -18.38 -12.02 19.83
C ASP A 270 -19.40 -12.02 20.98
N THR A 271 -19.25 -11.10 21.93
CA THR A 271 -20.12 -11.03 23.12
C THR A 271 -20.52 -9.61 23.50
N VAL A 272 -21.58 -9.51 24.32
CA VAL A 272 -21.90 -8.31 25.10
C VAL A 272 -21.79 -8.63 26.59
N SER A 273 -20.92 -7.92 27.30
CA SER A 273 -20.86 -7.96 28.76
C SER A 273 -21.89 -7.01 29.37
N VAL A 274 -22.60 -7.45 30.40
CA VAL A 274 -23.58 -6.64 31.13
C VAL A 274 -23.05 -6.38 32.54
N VAL A 275 -22.74 -5.12 32.84
CA VAL A 275 -22.23 -4.66 34.13
C VAL A 275 -23.39 -4.08 34.94
N ASN A 276 -23.55 -4.50 36.19
CA ASN A 276 -24.41 -3.82 37.14
C ASN A 276 -23.70 -2.57 37.68
N THR A 277 -24.26 -1.39 37.45
CA THR A 277 -23.62 -0.11 37.79
C THR A 277 -23.72 0.25 39.28
N LEU A 278 -24.50 -0.48 40.09
CA LEU A 278 -24.59 -0.25 41.53
C LEU A 278 -23.39 -0.82 42.30
N ASN A 279 -22.84 -1.95 41.84
CA ASN A 279 -21.73 -2.65 42.49
C ASN A 279 -20.52 -2.87 41.55
N ASN A 280 -20.66 -2.50 40.27
CA ASN A 280 -19.64 -2.64 39.23
C ASN A 280 -19.18 -4.10 39.09
N GLU A 281 -20.14 -5.00 38.90
CA GLU A 281 -19.94 -6.44 38.68
C GLU A 281 -20.60 -6.89 37.38
N ILE A 282 -19.99 -7.89 36.71
CA ILE A 282 -20.58 -8.52 35.51
C ILE A 282 -21.73 -9.43 35.96
N VAL A 283 -22.94 -9.16 35.49
CA VAL A 283 -24.14 -9.95 35.79
C VAL A 283 -24.52 -10.89 34.65
N HIS A 284 -24.17 -10.55 33.41
CA HIS A 284 -24.39 -11.42 32.24
C HIS A 284 -23.27 -11.25 31.19
N THR A 285 -23.06 -12.30 30.41
CA THR A 285 -22.28 -12.27 29.16
C THR A 285 -23.12 -12.92 28.07
N ILE A 286 -23.50 -12.13 27.08
CA ILE A 286 -24.38 -12.52 25.98
C ILE A 286 -23.50 -12.94 24.80
N SER A 287 -23.65 -14.17 24.30
CA SER A 287 -22.94 -14.60 23.09
C SER A 287 -23.70 -14.19 21.84
N LEU A 288 -22.97 -13.70 20.84
CA LEU A 288 -23.47 -13.30 19.52
C LEU A 288 -23.00 -14.25 18.41
N ALA A 289 -22.31 -15.33 18.76
CA ALA A 289 -21.85 -16.34 17.81
C ALA A 289 -23.05 -16.89 17.01
N PRO A 290 -22.94 -17.01 15.67
CA PRO A 290 -24.08 -17.38 14.82
C PRO A 290 -24.54 -18.83 15.03
N TYR A 291 -23.65 -19.68 15.54
CA TYR A 291 -23.95 -21.04 15.95
C TYR A 291 -23.02 -21.48 17.08
N LYS A 292 -23.42 -22.53 17.81
CA LYS A 292 -22.62 -23.08 18.90
C LYS A 292 -21.27 -23.58 18.39
N GLY A 293 -20.19 -23.02 18.93
CA GLY A 293 -18.82 -23.40 18.57
C GLY A 293 -18.32 -22.76 17.28
N ALA A 294 -19.01 -21.75 16.75
CA ALA A 294 -18.45 -20.90 15.71
C ALA A 294 -17.11 -20.29 16.19
N PRO A 295 -16.10 -20.21 15.32
CA PRO A 295 -14.94 -19.36 15.56
C PRO A 295 -15.36 -17.90 15.75
N THR A 296 -14.41 -17.03 16.11
CA THR A 296 -14.68 -15.59 16.26
C THR A 296 -14.78 -14.89 14.90
N GLY A 297 -15.56 -13.81 14.83
CA GLY A 297 -15.75 -13.01 13.62
C GLY A 297 -17.09 -12.26 13.51
N SER A 298 -17.95 -12.31 14.53
CA SER A 298 -19.19 -11.54 14.56
C SER A 298 -18.92 -10.05 14.77
N SER A 299 -17.90 -9.74 15.57
CA SER A 299 -17.33 -8.40 15.73
C SER A 299 -18.36 -7.33 16.11
N PRO A 300 -18.98 -7.41 17.32
CA PRO A 300 -19.93 -6.39 17.77
C PRO A 300 -19.25 -5.05 18.03
N THR A 301 -19.83 -3.97 17.50
CA THR A 301 -19.23 -2.62 17.51
C THR A 301 -20.09 -1.54 18.13
N ASN A 302 -21.42 -1.61 17.97
CA ASN A 302 -22.35 -0.58 18.41
C ASN A 302 -23.68 -1.19 18.86
N MET A 303 -24.41 -0.48 19.72
CA MET A 303 -25.63 -0.99 20.34
C MET A 303 -26.66 0.11 20.63
N THR A 304 -27.94 -0.23 20.58
CA THR A 304 -29.02 0.63 21.06
C THR A 304 -30.17 -0.19 21.66
N LEU A 305 -31.00 0.44 22.49
CA LEU A 305 -32.15 -0.20 23.12
C LEU A 305 -33.45 0.20 22.42
N SER A 306 -34.42 -0.73 22.40
CA SER A 306 -35.81 -0.38 22.12
C SER A 306 -36.34 0.64 23.14
N PRO A 307 -37.37 1.44 22.82
CA PRO A 307 -37.88 2.48 23.72
C PRO A 307 -38.40 1.95 25.08
N ASP A 308 -38.89 0.72 25.12
CA ASP A 308 -39.32 0.01 26.33
C ASP A 308 -38.15 -0.66 27.09
N GLY A 309 -36.95 -0.63 26.51
CA GLY A 309 -35.73 -1.25 27.01
C GLY A 309 -35.79 -2.78 27.07
N SER A 310 -36.73 -3.44 26.39
CA SER A 310 -36.85 -4.91 26.41
C SER A 310 -35.96 -5.61 25.39
N THR A 311 -35.47 -4.87 24.38
CA THR A 311 -34.71 -5.42 23.26
C THR A 311 -33.45 -4.60 23.05
N LEU A 312 -32.31 -5.27 22.97
CA LEU A 312 -31.02 -4.71 22.61
C LEU A 312 -30.74 -5.03 21.15
N TYR A 313 -30.46 -4.00 20.34
CA TYR A 313 -30.01 -4.13 18.97
C TYR A 313 -28.49 -3.97 18.94
N VAL A 314 -27.77 -4.94 18.39
CA VAL A 314 -26.30 -4.95 18.35
C VAL A 314 -25.84 -5.06 16.90
N THR A 315 -24.99 -4.14 16.43
CA THR A 315 -24.36 -4.27 15.11
C THR A 315 -23.24 -5.29 15.18
N ASN A 316 -23.35 -6.37 14.40
CA ASN A 316 -22.28 -7.33 14.17
C ASN A 316 -21.58 -6.94 12.86
N SER A 317 -20.48 -6.19 12.97
CA SER A 317 -19.81 -5.62 11.80
C SER A 317 -19.29 -6.70 10.85
N GLY A 318 -18.74 -7.79 11.40
CA GLY A 318 -18.25 -8.90 10.59
C GLY A 318 -19.38 -9.61 9.86
N ASN A 319 -20.44 -10.01 10.59
CA ASN A 319 -21.56 -10.78 10.03
C ASN A 319 -22.50 -10.00 9.10
N ASN A 320 -22.32 -8.68 8.97
CA ASN A 320 -23.18 -7.80 8.18
C ASN A 320 -24.65 -7.82 8.64
N ASP A 321 -24.87 -7.85 9.96
CA ASP A 321 -26.20 -7.91 10.55
C ASP A 321 -26.38 -7.02 11.79
N VAL A 322 -27.65 -6.86 12.19
CA VAL A 322 -28.02 -6.41 13.54
C VAL A 322 -28.65 -7.59 14.28
N ALA A 323 -28.03 -8.00 15.39
CA ALA A 323 -28.63 -8.96 16.31
C ALA A 323 -29.71 -8.30 17.16
N VAL A 324 -30.88 -8.96 17.24
CA VAL A 324 -32.02 -8.54 18.04
C VAL A 324 -32.04 -9.40 19.30
N VAL A 325 -31.65 -8.85 20.45
CA VAL A 325 -31.42 -9.59 21.69
C VAL A 325 -32.49 -9.27 22.73
N ASN A 326 -33.04 -10.28 23.40
CA ASN A 326 -33.94 -10.08 24.52
C ASN A 326 -33.17 -9.65 25.77
N VAL A 327 -33.56 -8.54 26.39
CA VAL A 327 -32.97 -8.06 27.66
C VAL A 327 -34.04 -7.71 28.69
N SER A 328 -35.26 -8.25 28.54
CA SER A 328 -36.29 -8.12 29.56
C SER A 328 -36.10 -9.09 30.72
N ASP A 329 -36.38 -8.64 31.95
CA ASP A 329 -36.40 -9.48 33.16
C ASP A 329 -37.57 -10.50 33.18
N LYS A 330 -38.49 -10.39 32.22
CA LYS A 330 -39.62 -11.31 32.01
C LYS A 330 -39.33 -12.12 30.74
N GLY A 331 -39.44 -13.45 30.81
CA GLY A 331 -39.32 -14.29 29.62
C GLY A 331 -40.42 -14.00 28.60
N ASP A 332 -40.16 -14.27 27.32
CA ASP A 332 -41.10 -14.13 26.20
C ASP A 332 -42.30 -15.11 26.23
N GLY A 333 -42.35 -15.99 27.23
CA GLY A 333 -43.39 -17.02 27.38
C GLY A 333 -43.26 -18.17 26.37
N LYS A 334 -42.20 -18.20 25.56
CA LYS A 334 -41.85 -19.27 24.62
C LYS A 334 -40.68 -20.07 25.16
N GLY A 335 -40.87 -20.62 26.37
CA GLY A 335 -39.91 -21.53 26.99
C GLY A 335 -39.51 -22.65 26.01
N ASP A 336 -38.27 -23.10 26.11
CA ASP A 336 -37.87 -24.30 25.42
C ASP A 336 -38.74 -25.49 25.89
N SER A 337 -38.82 -26.54 25.10
CA SER A 337 -39.62 -27.73 25.45
C SER A 337 -39.05 -28.52 26.65
N LYS A 338 -38.14 -27.95 27.45
CA LYS A 338 -37.39 -28.61 28.53
C LYS A 338 -37.64 -28.06 29.93
N GLY A 339 -38.32 -26.92 30.07
CA GLY A 339 -38.89 -26.49 31.36
C GLY A 339 -37.91 -25.80 32.31
N ASP A 340 -36.94 -25.07 31.76
CA ASP A 340 -35.97 -24.29 32.52
C ASP A 340 -36.48 -22.82 32.64
N ASP A 341 -37.45 -22.54 33.51
CA ASP A 341 -38.02 -21.19 33.72
C ASP A 341 -37.08 -20.23 34.50
N LYS A 342 -35.80 -20.22 34.11
CA LYS A 342 -34.79 -19.19 34.37
C LYS A 342 -34.00 -18.98 33.07
N GLY A 343 -34.31 -18.00 32.23
CA GLY A 343 -33.32 -17.58 31.21
C GLY A 343 -33.82 -17.39 29.79
N ASP A 344 -34.47 -16.24 29.56
CA ASP A 344 -34.62 -15.68 28.21
C ASP A 344 -33.80 -14.39 28.02
N TYR A 345 -33.24 -13.83 29.11
CA TYR A 345 -32.32 -12.69 29.07
C TYR A 345 -31.03 -13.07 28.32
N GLY A 346 -30.64 -12.27 27.35
CA GLY A 346 -29.50 -12.49 26.48
C GLY A 346 -29.79 -13.38 25.27
N ARG A 347 -31.01 -13.87 25.07
CA ARG A 347 -31.34 -14.68 23.90
C ARG A 347 -31.42 -13.83 22.63
N ILE A 348 -30.78 -14.27 21.56
CA ILE A 348 -30.96 -13.70 20.22
C ILE A 348 -32.33 -14.12 19.68
N LYS A 349 -33.24 -13.16 19.50
CA LYS A 349 -34.58 -13.33 18.88
C LYS A 349 -34.48 -13.52 17.36
N GLY A 350 -33.47 -12.93 16.74
CA GLY A 350 -33.14 -13.08 15.33
C GLY A 350 -32.14 -12.03 14.85
N LEU A 351 -31.84 -12.05 13.56
CA LEU A 351 -30.84 -11.21 12.90
C LEU A 351 -31.49 -10.41 11.77
N ILE A 352 -31.05 -9.17 11.56
CA ILE A 352 -31.50 -8.29 10.48
C ILE A 352 -30.33 -8.04 9.52
N PRO A 353 -30.41 -8.39 8.22
CA PRO A 353 -29.30 -8.18 7.30
C PRO A 353 -29.10 -6.69 7.00
N THR A 354 -27.85 -6.27 6.88
CA THR A 354 -27.46 -4.86 6.65
C THR A 354 -26.57 -4.73 5.42
N GLY A 355 -26.09 -3.51 5.15
CA GLY A 355 -24.95 -3.30 4.24
C GLY A 355 -23.65 -3.79 4.87
N TRP A 356 -22.59 -3.86 4.06
CA TRP A 356 -21.29 -4.34 4.49
C TRP A 356 -20.75 -3.47 5.64
N TYR A 357 -20.40 -4.15 6.74
CA TYR A 357 -19.75 -3.60 7.91
C TYR A 357 -20.61 -2.57 8.68
N PRO A 358 -21.72 -2.98 9.32
CA PRO A 358 -22.55 -2.08 10.13
C PRO A 358 -21.80 -1.51 11.34
N THR A 359 -21.82 -0.20 11.54
CA THR A 359 -21.02 0.55 12.54
C THR A 359 -21.87 1.38 13.50
N GLY A 360 -23.15 1.61 13.20
CA GLY A 360 -24.05 2.40 14.02
C GLY A 360 -25.48 1.90 13.92
N VAL A 361 -26.22 1.99 15.03
CA VAL A 361 -27.64 1.63 15.09
C VAL A 361 -28.39 2.58 16.02
N GLN A 362 -29.50 3.14 15.56
CA GLN A 362 -30.39 4.00 16.35
C GLN A 362 -31.85 3.60 16.16
N VAL A 363 -32.68 3.84 17.18
CA VAL A 363 -34.14 3.68 17.08
C VAL A 363 -34.79 5.04 16.92
N ALA A 364 -35.41 5.29 15.78
CA ALA A 364 -36.17 6.51 15.52
C ALA A 364 -37.43 6.57 16.41
N PRO A 365 -38.02 7.75 16.66
CA PRO A 365 -39.23 7.88 17.48
C PRO A 365 -40.44 7.10 16.98
N ASP A 366 -40.49 6.81 15.68
CA ASP A 366 -41.54 5.98 15.05
C ASP A 366 -41.25 4.46 15.11
N GLY A 367 -40.16 4.07 15.79
CA GLY A 367 -39.75 2.69 16.00
C GLY A 367 -38.91 2.09 14.89
N LYS A 368 -38.61 2.81 13.81
CA LYS A 368 -37.70 2.33 12.76
C LYS A 368 -36.27 2.24 13.28
N LEU A 369 -35.52 1.28 12.75
CA LEU A 369 -34.08 1.20 12.94
C LEU A 369 -33.37 1.99 11.85
N LEU A 370 -32.38 2.78 12.26
CA LEU A 370 -31.48 3.52 11.39
C LEU A 370 -30.08 2.90 11.57
N VAL A 371 -29.57 2.23 10.55
CA VAL A 371 -28.33 1.44 10.65
C VAL A 371 -27.31 1.95 9.63
N THR A 372 -26.16 2.45 10.08
CA THR A 372 -25.06 2.82 9.18
C THR A 372 -24.17 1.63 8.91
N SER A 373 -23.78 1.45 7.65
CA SER A 373 -22.84 0.44 7.16
C SER A 373 -21.67 1.13 6.47
N ALA A 374 -20.46 0.96 7.03
CA ALA A 374 -19.27 1.71 6.67
C ALA A 374 -18.84 1.46 5.22
N LYS A 375 -18.86 0.20 4.78
CA LYS A 375 -18.42 -0.23 3.44
C LYS A 375 -19.58 -0.38 2.45
N GLY A 376 -20.82 -0.18 2.92
CA GLY A 376 -22.00 -0.10 2.08
C GLY A 376 -22.28 -1.35 1.25
N LEU A 377 -21.98 -1.32 -0.05
CA LEU A 377 -22.12 -2.45 -0.98
C LEU A 377 -20.77 -2.85 -1.61
N GLY A 378 -19.65 -2.33 -1.09
CA GLY A 378 -18.33 -2.49 -1.67
C GLY A 378 -18.02 -1.48 -2.79
N THR A 379 -16.83 -1.62 -3.37
CA THR A 379 -16.25 -0.66 -4.32
C THR A 379 -16.65 -0.95 -5.77
N GLY A 380 -16.67 -2.22 -6.18
CA GLY A 380 -16.80 -2.59 -7.59
C GLY A 380 -15.57 -2.18 -8.39
N SER A 381 -15.69 -2.23 -9.73
CA SER A 381 -14.57 -1.88 -10.62
C SER A 381 -14.05 -0.47 -10.35
N ASN A 382 -12.73 -0.35 -10.27
CA ASN A 382 -12.03 0.91 -10.05
C ASN A 382 -11.29 1.41 -11.30
N LYS A 383 -11.51 0.86 -12.50
CA LYS A 383 -10.92 1.37 -13.77
C LYS A 383 -11.35 2.80 -14.19
N GLY A 384 -12.30 3.39 -13.46
CA GLY A 384 -12.88 4.68 -13.79
C GLY A 384 -13.88 4.63 -14.95
N LYS A 385 -14.46 5.80 -15.29
CA LYS A 385 -15.42 5.97 -16.40
C LYS A 385 -14.84 6.71 -17.60
N ASP A 386 -13.62 7.24 -17.49
CA ASP A 386 -12.98 7.99 -18.56
C ASP A 386 -12.21 7.04 -19.48
N PRO A 387 -12.72 6.74 -20.69
CA PRO A 387 -12.01 5.89 -21.64
C PRO A 387 -10.72 6.53 -22.18
N ALA A 388 -10.48 7.83 -21.94
CA ALA A 388 -9.26 8.51 -22.38
C ALA A 388 -8.06 8.26 -21.44
N ASN A 389 -8.30 7.83 -20.19
CA ASN A 389 -7.24 7.46 -19.26
C ASN A 389 -7.69 6.34 -18.30
N PRO A 390 -7.93 5.12 -18.82
CA PRO A 390 -8.45 4.00 -18.02
C PRO A 390 -7.45 3.48 -16.97
N GLN A 391 -6.19 3.94 -17.02
CA GLN A 391 -5.14 3.55 -16.07
C GLN A 391 -5.12 4.43 -14.81
N ASN A 392 -5.82 5.58 -14.81
CA ASN A 392 -5.93 6.49 -13.66
C ASN A 392 -7.30 6.36 -12.97
N GLY A 393 -7.67 5.13 -12.66
CA GLY A 393 -8.90 4.84 -11.96
C GLY A 393 -8.88 5.30 -10.49
N PRO A 394 -10.04 5.50 -9.86
CA PRO A 394 -10.13 5.93 -8.46
C PRO A 394 -9.45 4.94 -7.50
N TYR A 395 -8.73 5.50 -6.53
CA TYR A 395 -8.11 4.75 -5.44
C TYR A 395 -9.17 4.04 -4.57
N ILE A 396 -8.89 2.82 -4.12
CA ILE A 396 -9.90 1.91 -3.55
C ILE A 396 -10.62 2.49 -2.32
N GLU A 397 -9.92 3.15 -1.40
CA GLU A 397 -10.57 3.74 -0.22
C GLU A 397 -11.54 4.87 -0.59
N SER A 398 -11.25 5.62 -1.66
CA SER A 398 -12.14 6.67 -2.16
C SER A 398 -13.44 6.12 -2.76
N LEU A 399 -13.54 4.79 -2.96
CA LEU A 399 -14.72 4.11 -3.46
C LEU A 399 -15.59 3.50 -2.35
N LEU A 400 -15.14 3.50 -1.09
CA LEU A 400 -15.88 2.96 0.05
C LEU A 400 -17.04 3.88 0.45
N GLN A 401 -18.10 3.88 -0.36
CA GLN A 401 -19.34 4.59 -0.09
C GLN A 401 -20.19 3.81 0.92
N GLY A 402 -20.32 4.35 2.12
CA GLY A 402 -21.22 3.80 3.14
C GLY A 402 -22.67 4.22 2.97
N TYR A 403 -23.55 3.46 3.61
CA TYR A 403 -25.01 3.65 3.55
C TYR A 403 -25.64 3.72 4.95
N MET A 404 -26.78 4.39 5.05
CA MET A 404 -27.73 4.24 6.15
C MET A 404 -28.94 3.45 5.65
N SER A 405 -29.27 2.37 6.34
CA SER A 405 -30.48 1.57 6.14
C SER A 405 -31.59 2.06 7.06
N ILE A 406 -32.77 2.28 6.51
CA ILE A 406 -33.99 2.63 7.25
C ILE A 406 -34.90 1.42 7.23
N ILE A 407 -35.00 0.77 8.38
CA ILE A 407 -35.61 -0.55 8.51
C ILE A 407 -36.86 -0.41 9.40
N PRO A 408 -38.06 -0.70 8.89
CA PRO A 408 -39.24 -0.82 9.73
C PRO A 408 -39.01 -1.87 10.82
N ALA A 409 -39.50 -1.61 12.04
CA ALA A 409 -39.47 -2.60 13.11
C ALA A 409 -40.05 -3.95 12.60
N PRO A 410 -39.25 -5.02 12.55
CA PRO A 410 -39.71 -6.26 11.95
C PRO A 410 -40.74 -6.95 12.85
N SER A 411 -41.81 -7.48 12.24
CA SER A 411 -42.64 -8.49 12.90
C SER A 411 -41.83 -9.76 13.17
N GLU A 412 -42.27 -10.63 14.10
CA GLU A 412 -41.58 -11.90 14.38
C GLU A 412 -41.33 -12.73 13.11
N SER A 413 -42.34 -12.93 12.24
CA SER A 413 -42.13 -13.71 11.00
C SER A 413 -41.19 -13.04 9.99
N GLN A 414 -41.09 -11.71 10.04
CA GLN A 414 -40.15 -10.99 9.19
C GLN A 414 -38.72 -11.12 9.72
N LEU A 415 -38.56 -11.09 11.05
CA LEU A 415 -37.29 -11.32 11.72
C LEU A 415 -36.78 -12.76 11.48
N GLU A 416 -37.65 -13.76 11.46
CA GLU A 416 -37.29 -15.14 11.08
C GLU A 416 -36.74 -15.20 9.65
N LYS A 417 -37.42 -14.58 8.67
CA LYS A 417 -36.95 -14.51 7.28
C LYS A 417 -35.62 -13.76 7.15
N TYR A 418 -35.47 -12.66 7.89
CA TYR A 418 -34.22 -11.92 7.95
C TYR A 418 -33.09 -12.79 8.52
N THR A 419 -33.38 -13.59 9.55
CA THR A 419 -32.41 -14.50 10.16
C THR A 419 -31.96 -15.58 9.18
N GLU A 420 -32.90 -16.21 8.46
CA GLU A 420 -32.58 -17.19 7.41
C GLU A 420 -31.71 -16.58 6.30
N MET A 421 -31.98 -15.33 5.92
CA MET A 421 -31.17 -14.62 4.94
C MET A 421 -29.75 -14.35 5.44
N VAL A 422 -29.58 -13.89 6.68
CA VAL A 422 -28.25 -13.69 7.28
C VAL A 422 -27.47 -15.00 7.33
N GLN A 423 -28.11 -16.10 7.76
CA GLN A 423 -27.48 -17.40 7.79
C GLN A 423 -26.99 -17.84 6.40
N LYS A 424 -27.82 -17.69 5.38
CA LYS A 424 -27.48 -18.05 3.99
C LYS A 424 -26.40 -17.14 3.39
N ASN A 425 -26.46 -15.85 3.70
CA ASN A 425 -25.53 -14.84 3.17
C ASN A 425 -24.08 -15.11 3.58
N ASN A 426 -23.88 -15.57 4.81
CA ASN A 426 -22.57 -15.83 5.39
C ASN A 426 -22.20 -17.33 5.38
N GLY A 427 -23.11 -18.22 4.96
CA GLY A 427 -22.88 -19.68 4.96
C GLY A 427 -22.91 -20.32 6.35
N PHE A 428 -23.60 -19.70 7.31
CA PHE A 428 -23.71 -20.21 8.69
C PHE A 428 -24.66 -21.40 8.84
N ASP A 429 -25.52 -21.64 7.85
CA ASP A 429 -26.36 -22.83 7.73
C ASP A 429 -25.52 -24.12 7.65
N GLU A 430 -24.31 -24.05 7.11
CA GLU A 430 -23.35 -25.15 7.08
C GLU A 430 -22.68 -25.43 8.45
N LYS A 431 -22.79 -24.51 9.42
CA LYS A 431 -22.25 -24.65 10.79
C LYS A 431 -20.76 -25.01 10.83
N GLY A 432 -19.97 -24.33 9.99
CA GLY A 432 -18.52 -24.51 9.91
C GLY A 432 -18.08 -25.79 9.17
N LYS A 433 -19.01 -26.51 8.52
CA LYS A 433 -18.63 -27.55 7.56
C LYS A 433 -17.94 -26.89 6.36
N VAL A 434 -16.97 -27.60 5.81
CA VAL A 434 -16.33 -27.19 4.55
C VAL A 434 -17.42 -27.13 3.48
N LYS A 435 -17.47 -26.02 2.74
CA LYS A 435 -18.38 -25.90 1.59
C LYS A 435 -18.03 -26.97 0.56
N GLU A 436 -18.93 -27.92 0.40
CA GLU A 436 -18.87 -28.98 -0.59
C GLU A 436 -19.85 -28.62 -1.71
N SER A 437 -19.40 -28.56 -2.97
CA SER A 437 -20.35 -28.40 -4.07
C SER A 437 -20.34 -29.49 -5.13
N ASP A 438 -19.34 -30.39 -5.21
CA ASP A 438 -19.31 -31.42 -6.27
C ASP A 438 -18.44 -32.66 -5.93
N ASP A 439 -18.63 -33.76 -6.68
CA ASP A 439 -17.81 -35.00 -6.74
C ASP A 439 -16.36 -34.75 -7.25
N ALA A 440 -15.82 -33.54 -7.07
CA ALA A 440 -14.52 -33.13 -7.60
C ALA A 440 -13.39 -34.01 -7.05
N GLU A 441 -12.73 -34.74 -7.95
CA GLU A 441 -11.56 -35.58 -7.66
C GLU A 441 -10.33 -34.70 -7.33
N THR A 442 -10.19 -34.32 -6.06
CA THR A 442 -9.12 -33.42 -5.56
C THR A 442 -8.31 -34.06 -4.42
N ILE A 443 -7.13 -33.49 -4.14
CA ILE A 443 -6.37 -33.80 -2.92
C ILE A 443 -6.76 -32.96 -1.70
N ILE A 444 -7.54 -31.88 -1.88
CA ILE A 444 -7.90 -30.99 -0.77
C ILE A 444 -8.84 -31.73 0.19
N PRO A 445 -8.44 -31.94 1.46
CA PRO A 445 -9.30 -32.53 2.48
C PRO A 445 -10.65 -31.84 2.61
N ARG A 446 -11.70 -32.61 2.90
CA ARG A 446 -13.04 -32.11 3.23
C ARG A 446 -13.20 -31.86 4.71
N HIS A 447 -12.38 -32.51 5.53
CA HIS A 447 -12.37 -32.31 6.98
C HIS A 447 -10.95 -32.13 7.52
N PRO A 448 -10.75 -31.23 8.51
CA PRO A 448 -9.47 -31.10 9.19
C PRO A 448 -8.97 -32.44 9.73
N GLY A 449 -7.72 -32.77 9.42
CA GLY A 449 -7.05 -33.99 9.89
C GLY A 449 -7.16 -35.19 8.95
N GLU A 450 -7.90 -35.10 7.84
CA GLU A 450 -7.79 -36.11 6.78
C GLU A 450 -6.41 -36.06 6.11
N GLU A 451 -5.97 -37.20 5.58
CA GLU A 451 -4.64 -37.29 4.97
C GLU A 451 -4.58 -36.55 3.63
N SER A 452 -3.57 -35.68 3.50
CA SER A 452 -3.16 -35.07 2.24
C SER A 452 -1.78 -35.59 1.82
N PRO A 453 -1.50 -35.74 0.51
CA PRO A 453 -0.14 -35.99 0.04
C PRO A 453 0.79 -34.79 0.24
N ILE A 454 0.25 -33.59 0.45
CA ILE A 454 1.04 -32.40 0.78
C ILE A 454 1.46 -32.46 2.24
N LYS A 455 2.75 -32.25 2.48
CA LYS A 455 3.38 -32.19 3.82
C LYS A 455 4.01 -30.83 4.11
N HIS A 456 4.31 -30.07 3.06
CA HIS A 456 4.97 -28.77 3.16
C HIS A 456 4.17 -27.72 2.39
N VAL A 457 3.95 -26.58 3.04
CA VAL A 457 3.33 -25.39 2.47
C VAL A 457 4.36 -24.27 2.48
N ILE A 458 4.56 -23.63 1.34
CA ILE A 458 5.35 -22.41 1.24
C ILE A 458 4.37 -21.30 0.89
N TYR A 459 4.20 -20.36 1.80
CA TYR A 459 3.30 -19.22 1.65
C TYR A 459 4.13 -17.97 1.39
N VAL A 460 3.96 -17.40 0.21
CA VAL A 460 4.66 -16.20 -0.26
C VAL A 460 3.66 -15.05 -0.29
N VAL A 461 3.93 -14.01 0.49
CA VAL A 461 3.16 -12.76 0.48
C VAL A 461 3.98 -11.69 -0.25
N LYS A 462 3.31 -10.92 -1.10
CA LYS A 462 3.83 -9.87 -1.98
C LYS A 462 3.01 -8.58 -1.80
N GLU A 463 3.34 -7.50 -2.50
CA GLU A 463 2.70 -6.19 -2.32
C GLU A 463 1.97 -5.58 -3.55
N ASN A 464 0.72 -5.22 -3.27
CA ASN A 464 -0.28 -4.34 -3.89
C ASN A 464 -0.49 -4.41 -5.41
N ARG A 465 -0.82 -5.58 -5.99
CA ARG A 465 -1.08 -5.68 -7.44
C ARG A 465 -2.46 -6.17 -7.79
N THR A 466 -3.17 -5.39 -8.61
CA THR A 466 -4.42 -5.87 -9.24
C THR A 466 -4.15 -6.93 -10.31
N TYR A 467 -5.14 -7.79 -10.55
CA TYR A 467 -5.03 -8.84 -11.56
C TYR A 467 -4.72 -8.27 -12.96
N ASP A 468 -5.45 -7.24 -13.39
CA ASP A 468 -5.29 -6.72 -14.76
C ASP A 468 -3.94 -6.03 -15.00
N GLN A 469 -3.35 -5.41 -13.97
CA GLN A 469 -2.02 -4.80 -14.07
C GLN A 469 -0.93 -5.81 -14.42
N VAL A 470 -1.04 -7.04 -13.92
CA VAL A 470 -0.04 -8.08 -14.12
C VAL A 470 -0.46 -9.05 -15.22
N LEU A 471 -1.65 -9.64 -15.14
CA LEU A 471 -2.11 -10.72 -16.02
C LEU A 471 -3.19 -10.29 -17.03
N GLY A 472 -3.50 -8.99 -17.16
CA GLY A 472 -4.49 -8.51 -18.12
C GLY A 472 -4.16 -8.90 -19.58
N ASP A 473 -2.87 -8.99 -19.94
CA ASP A 473 -2.37 -9.38 -21.27
C ASP A 473 -2.12 -10.90 -21.42
N LEU A 474 -2.52 -11.72 -20.44
CA LEU A 474 -2.30 -13.17 -20.45
C LEU A 474 -2.95 -13.84 -21.68
N GLY A 475 -4.08 -13.30 -22.14
CA GLY A 475 -4.88 -13.82 -23.27
C GLY A 475 -5.75 -15.03 -22.91
N LYS A 476 -5.92 -15.30 -21.60
CA LYS A 476 -6.80 -16.30 -21.01
C LYS A 476 -7.40 -15.75 -19.72
N GLY A 477 -8.56 -16.28 -19.34
CA GLY A 477 -9.33 -15.78 -18.20
C GLY A 477 -9.94 -14.41 -18.48
N ASN A 478 -10.53 -13.84 -17.45
CA ASN A 478 -11.17 -12.53 -17.49
C ASN A 478 -10.15 -11.42 -17.25
N GLY A 479 -9.20 -11.20 -18.18
CA GLY A 479 -8.22 -10.11 -18.10
C GLY A 479 -8.51 -8.98 -19.09
N ASP A 480 -8.22 -7.72 -18.70
CA ASP A 480 -8.24 -6.55 -19.61
C ASP A 480 -6.82 -6.12 -20.01
N PRO A 481 -6.34 -6.43 -21.23
CA PRO A 481 -5.00 -6.06 -21.69
C PRO A 481 -4.74 -4.55 -21.75
N SER A 482 -5.77 -3.70 -21.73
CA SER A 482 -5.59 -2.24 -21.76
C SER A 482 -5.14 -1.66 -20.42
N LEU A 483 -5.32 -2.42 -19.33
CA LEU A 483 -4.95 -2.06 -17.97
C LEU A 483 -3.60 -2.65 -17.53
N THR A 484 -2.97 -3.47 -18.38
CA THR A 484 -1.70 -4.13 -18.07
C THR A 484 -0.54 -3.13 -18.02
N LEU A 485 0.14 -3.10 -16.87
CA LEU A 485 1.33 -2.26 -16.62
C LEU A 485 2.61 -3.10 -16.59
N PHE A 486 2.51 -4.30 -16.02
CA PHE A 486 3.61 -5.24 -15.77
C PHE A 486 3.40 -6.54 -16.54
N GLY A 487 3.23 -6.43 -17.86
CA GLY A 487 2.97 -7.57 -18.75
C GLY A 487 4.15 -8.53 -18.88
N LYS A 488 4.07 -9.43 -19.86
CA LYS A 488 5.05 -10.54 -20.07
C LYS A 488 6.51 -10.10 -20.21
N ASP A 489 6.77 -8.84 -20.57
CA ASP A 489 8.11 -8.25 -20.64
C ASP A 489 8.72 -7.91 -19.28
N VAL A 490 7.87 -7.72 -18.26
CA VAL A 490 8.26 -7.39 -16.88
C VAL A 490 8.11 -8.60 -15.96
N THR A 491 7.00 -9.35 -16.07
CA THR A 491 6.67 -10.46 -15.17
C THR A 491 6.61 -11.82 -15.89
N PRO A 492 7.65 -12.21 -16.64
CA PRO A 492 7.60 -13.45 -17.41
C PRO A 492 7.34 -14.67 -16.53
N ASN A 493 7.86 -14.74 -15.30
CA ASN A 493 7.65 -15.91 -14.44
C ASN A 493 6.20 -16.01 -13.97
N GLN A 494 5.59 -14.93 -13.50
CA GLN A 494 4.19 -14.95 -13.07
C GLN A 494 3.24 -15.35 -14.21
N HIS A 495 3.52 -14.88 -15.43
CA HIS A 495 2.82 -15.33 -16.62
C HIS A 495 3.00 -16.82 -16.90
N LYS A 496 4.24 -17.34 -16.80
CA LYS A 496 4.49 -18.78 -16.98
C LYS A 496 3.75 -19.61 -15.96
N LEU A 497 3.77 -19.18 -14.69
CA LEU A 497 3.15 -19.89 -13.59
C LEU A 497 1.64 -19.99 -13.85
N ALA A 498 1.00 -18.90 -14.26
CA ALA A 498 -0.41 -18.91 -14.66
C ALA A 498 -0.69 -19.81 -15.88
N GLU A 499 0.19 -19.82 -16.89
CA GLU A 499 0.03 -20.66 -18.09
C GLU A 499 0.28 -22.15 -17.83
N GLN A 500 1.24 -22.48 -16.96
CA GLN A 500 1.71 -23.84 -16.68
C GLN A 500 0.88 -24.53 -15.59
N PHE A 501 0.38 -23.78 -14.62
CA PHE A 501 -0.50 -24.24 -13.55
C PHE A 501 -1.91 -23.73 -13.79
N VAL A 502 -2.65 -23.36 -12.74
CA VAL A 502 -3.99 -22.79 -12.86
C VAL A 502 -3.90 -21.27 -13.01
N THR A 503 -4.70 -20.70 -13.90
CA THR A 503 -4.96 -19.26 -13.96
C THR A 503 -6.16 -18.95 -13.05
N LEU A 504 -5.95 -18.17 -11.99
CA LEU A 504 -6.99 -17.70 -11.08
C LEU A 504 -7.43 -16.30 -11.50
N ASP A 505 -8.57 -16.18 -12.17
CA ASP A 505 -9.06 -14.90 -12.69
C ASP A 505 -10.19 -14.29 -11.84
N ASN A 506 -10.49 -14.87 -10.69
CA ASN A 506 -11.56 -14.41 -9.79
C ASN A 506 -11.12 -14.51 -8.32
N PHE A 507 -9.92 -13.99 -8.03
CA PHE A 507 -9.30 -13.98 -6.71
C PHE A 507 -9.24 -12.56 -6.13
N TYR A 508 -9.55 -12.42 -4.85
CA TYR A 508 -9.65 -11.11 -4.18
C TYR A 508 -8.76 -11.00 -2.94
N ALA A 509 -8.16 -9.83 -2.73
CA ALA A 509 -7.65 -9.42 -1.43
C ALA A 509 -8.84 -9.05 -0.53
N ASP A 510 -8.82 -9.47 0.72
CA ASP A 510 -9.93 -9.22 1.65
C ASP A 510 -9.85 -7.83 2.31
N GLY A 511 -8.64 -7.26 2.40
CA GLY A 511 -8.37 -5.89 2.86
C GLY A 511 -8.34 -4.86 1.73
N GLU A 512 -8.52 -3.58 2.08
CA GLU A 512 -8.42 -2.49 1.10
C GLU A 512 -6.99 -1.99 0.90
N VAL A 513 -6.17 -2.06 1.93
CA VAL A 513 -4.81 -1.49 1.99
C VAL A 513 -3.91 -2.36 2.85
N SER A 514 -2.60 -2.12 2.84
CA SER A 514 -1.64 -3.05 3.46
C SER A 514 -1.88 -3.22 4.95
N GLN A 515 -2.35 -2.15 5.58
CA GLN A 515 -2.62 -2.15 7.01
C GLN A 515 -3.68 -3.21 7.40
N ASP A 516 -4.76 -3.39 6.67
CA ASP A 516 -5.74 -4.45 6.96
C ASP A 516 -5.55 -5.71 6.10
N GLY A 517 -4.89 -5.60 4.95
CA GLY A 517 -4.52 -6.70 4.07
C GLY A 517 -3.59 -7.74 4.72
N TRP A 518 -2.58 -7.30 5.48
CA TRP A 518 -1.70 -8.21 6.21
C TRP A 518 -2.44 -9.03 7.28
N ASP A 519 -3.38 -8.44 8.00
CA ASP A 519 -4.21 -9.15 8.98
C ASP A 519 -5.08 -10.19 8.26
N TRP A 520 -5.69 -9.85 7.12
CA TRP A 520 -6.43 -10.84 6.32
C TRP A 520 -5.56 -11.99 5.82
N ALA A 521 -4.35 -11.68 5.33
CA ALA A 521 -3.41 -12.65 4.81
C ALA A 521 -2.80 -13.57 5.88
N THR A 522 -2.84 -13.19 7.17
CA THR A 522 -2.15 -13.93 8.26
C THR A 522 -3.05 -14.33 9.43
N GLU A 523 -4.22 -13.72 9.59
CA GLU A 523 -5.18 -13.95 10.69
C GLU A 523 -6.57 -14.34 10.20
N ALA A 524 -6.84 -14.27 8.88
CA ALA A 524 -8.17 -14.46 8.29
C ALA A 524 -9.26 -13.52 8.84
N ASN A 525 -8.88 -12.36 9.37
CA ASN A 525 -9.78 -11.35 9.91
C ASN A 525 -9.03 -10.03 10.08
N SER A 526 -9.77 -8.92 10.14
CA SER A 526 -9.25 -7.62 10.59
C SER A 526 -10.27 -7.03 11.58
N ASN A 527 -9.82 -6.78 12.81
CA ASN A 527 -10.71 -6.49 13.92
C ASN A 527 -11.32 -5.07 13.86
N PRO A 528 -12.35 -4.75 14.67
CA PRO A 528 -12.98 -3.44 14.66
C PRO A 528 -12.07 -2.24 14.84
N TYR A 529 -11.02 -2.35 15.65
CA TYR A 529 -10.03 -1.29 15.79
C TYR A 529 -9.25 -1.12 14.51
N ASN A 530 -8.66 -2.18 13.96
CA ASN A 530 -7.82 -2.05 12.78
C ASN A 530 -8.63 -1.56 11.57
N GLN A 531 -9.86 -2.05 11.42
CA GLN A 531 -10.80 -1.58 10.40
C GLN A 531 -11.11 -0.08 10.52
N LEU A 532 -11.14 0.51 11.72
CA LEU A 532 -11.33 1.95 11.90
C LEU A 532 -10.01 2.74 11.74
N ALA A 533 -8.96 2.28 12.43
CA ALA A 533 -7.67 2.93 12.53
C ALA A 533 -7.04 3.08 11.14
N THR A 534 -7.09 2.02 10.33
CA THR A 534 -6.58 1.99 8.95
C THR A 534 -7.12 3.18 8.15
N HIS A 535 -8.44 3.30 8.03
CA HIS A 535 -9.02 4.37 7.21
C HIS A 535 -8.83 5.77 7.82
N GLN A 536 -8.69 5.89 9.14
CA GLN A 536 -8.30 7.15 9.77
C GLN A 536 -6.86 7.53 9.43
N GLY A 537 -5.93 6.57 9.46
CA GLY A 537 -4.53 6.75 9.09
C GLY A 537 -4.37 7.25 7.67
N TYR A 538 -4.94 6.53 6.71
CA TYR A 538 -4.88 6.88 5.29
C TYR A 538 -5.63 8.19 4.96
N ALA A 539 -6.65 8.56 5.74
CA ALA A 539 -7.28 9.87 5.64
C ALA A 539 -6.44 11.02 6.22
N GLY A 540 -5.22 10.79 6.73
CA GLY A 540 -4.35 11.81 7.32
C GLY A 540 -4.76 12.20 8.74
N ASN A 541 -5.53 11.34 9.41
CA ASN A 541 -5.79 11.39 10.85
C ASN A 541 -4.84 10.49 11.65
N GLY A 542 -3.71 10.11 11.06
CA GLY A 542 -2.50 9.65 11.77
C GLY A 542 -2.77 8.60 12.83
N SER A 543 -3.37 7.48 12.43
CA SER A 543 -3.26 6.27 13.22
C SER A 543 -1.78 5.88 13.30
N GLU A 544 -1.34 5.29 14.42
CA GLU A 544 -0.07 4.57 14.39
C GLU A 544 -0.23 3.40 13.38
N TYR A 545 0.83 3.03 12.68
CA TYR A 545 0.82 1.86 11.80
C TYR A 545 0.90 0.61 12.70
N ASP A 546 -0.20 0.35 13.40
CA ASP A 546 -0.31 -0.62 14.49
C ASP A 546 -0.57 -2.05 14.00
N SER A 547 -0.87 -2.21 12.72
CA SER A 547 -1.03 -3.52 12.10
C SER A 547 0.29 -4.02 11.51
N SER A 548 0.28 -5.24 10.96
CA SER A 548 1.46 -5.98 10.46
C SER A 548 2.50 -6.34 11.54
N GLY A 549 2.05 -6.47 12.80
CA GLY A 549 2.86 -6.99 13.90
C GLY A 549 4.14 -6.18 14.22
N TYR A 550 4.28 -4.97 13.67
CA TYR A 550 5.44 -4.11 13.88
C TYR A 550 5.40 -3.33 15.19
N LEU A 551 4.22 -3.19 15.82
CA LEU A 551 3.99 -2.57 17.11
C LEU A 551 2.88 -3.34 17.86
N ASP A 552 2.84 -3.26 19.20
CA ASP A 552 2.02 -4.05 20.15
C ASP A 552 0.81 -4.78 19.55
N SER A 553 1.01 -6.04 19.16
CA SER A 553 0.04 -6.84 18.39
C SER A 553 -1.26 -7.12 19.13
N GLN A 554 -1.39 -6.79 20.41
CA GLN A 554 -2.59 -7.11 21.19
C GLN A 554 -3.83 -6.34 20.76
N VAL A 555 -3.69 -5.11 20.24
CA VAL A 555 -4.84 -4.32 19.81
C VAL A 555 -5.30 -4.66 18.39
N THR A 556 -4.40 -5.14 17.52
CA THR A 556 -4.71 -5.50 16.13
C THR A 556 -5.02 -6.97 15.91
N ALA A 557 -4.50 -7.86 16.76
CA ALA A 557 -4.78 -9.30 16.69
C ALA A 557 -6.29 -9.62 16.79
N GLY A 558 -6.88 -10.03 15.67
CA GLY A 558 -8.30 -10.24 15.48
C GLY A 558 -8.82 -11.59 15.95
N ASN A 559 -8.52 -11.96 17.19
CA ASN A 559 -9.00 -13.21 17.79
C ASN A 559 -9.46 -13.05 19.25
N ALA A 560 -10.33 -13.96 19.69
CA ALA A 560 -10.79 -14.07 21.07
C ALA A 560 -9.64 -14.16 22.08
N ASP A 561 -8.55 -14.79 21.66
CA ASP A 561 -7.26 -14.79 22.35
C ASP A 561 -6.21 -14.12 21.45
N PRO A 562 -5.82 -12.87 21.73
CA PRO A 562 -4.86 -12.11 20.91
C PRO A 562 -3.49 -12.79 20.75
N ASN A 563 -3.12 -13.71 21.64
CA ASN A 563 -1.86 -14.46 21.55
C ASN A 563 -1.97 -15.71 20.64
N ARG A 564 -3.13 -15.91 20.00
CA ARG A 564 -3.43 -17.04 19.11
C ARG A 564 -4.23 -16.58 17.90
N ALA A 565 -3.89 -15.43 17.36
CA ALA A 565 -4.60 -14.84 16.22
C ALA A 565 -4.00 -15.24 14.88
N PHE A 566 -2.70 -15.48 14.83
CA PHE A 566 -1.98 -15.63 13.57
C PHE A 566 -1.88 -17.09 13.11
N LEU A 567 -1.67 -17.27 11.81
CA LEU A 567 -1.51 -18.57 11.18
C LEU A 567 -0.35 -19.40 11.77
N TRP A 568 0.74 -18.75 12.20
CA TRP A 568 1.85 -19.44 12.87
C TRP A 568 1.50 -19.90 14.29
N ASP A 569 0.64 -19.16 15.01
CA ASP A 569 0.14 -19.59 16.31
C ASP A 569 -0.70 -20.85 16.17
N ALA A 570 -1.57 -20.88 15.15
CA ALA A 570 -2.38 -22.04 14.83
C ALA A 570 -1.52 -23.23 14.37
N ALA A 571 -0.46 -22.97 13.59
CA ALA A 571 0.50 -24.00 13.18
C ALA A 571 1.20 -24.62 14.41
N ALA A 572 1.72 -23.79 15.31
CA ALA A 572 2.36 -24.23 16.54
C ALA A 572 1.39 -25.01 17.45
N ALA A 573 0.16 -24.51 17.62
CA ALA A 573 -0.89 -25.17 18.40
C ALA A 573 -1.29 -26.54 17.82
N ALA A 574 -1.21 -26.71 16.50
CA ALA A 574 -1.43 -27.98 15.81
C ALA A 574 -0.17 -28.88 15.77
N GLY A 575 0.93 -28.48 16.42
CA GLY A 575 2.20 -29.21 16.44
C GLY A 575 2.91 -29.24 15.08
N LYS A 576 2.66 -28.25 14.22
CA LYS A 576 3.30 -28.11 12.91
C LYS A 576 4.54 -27.23 13.04
N THR A 577 5.63 -27.66 12.39
CA THR A 577 6.86 -26.88 12.32
C THR A 577 6.70 -25.77 11.28
N PHE A 578 7.25 -24.60 11.55
CA PHE A 578 7.26 -23.51 10.59
C PHE A 578 8.59 -22.77 10.60
N ARG A 579 8.86 -22.03 9.52
CA ARG A 579 10.02 -21.17 9.39
C ARG A 579 9.62 -19.85 8.75
N HIS A 580 10.17 -18.75 9.25
CA HIS A 580 9.73 -17.42 8.92
C HIS A 580 10.85 -16.57 8.28
N TYR A 581 10.50 -15.87 7.19
CA TYR A 581 11.37 -15.05 6.36
C TYR A 581 10.72 -13.68 6.04
N GLY A 582 11.05 -12.65 6.83
CA GLY A 582 10.88 -11.23 6.48
C GLY A 582 9.58 -10.54 6.92
N MET A 583 8.43 -11.23 6.89
CA MET A 583 7.15 -10.63 7.32
C MET A 583 7.20 -10.17 8.78
N HIS A 584 6.59 -9.03 9.09
CA HIS A 584 6.53 -8.49 10.47
C HIS A 584 7.91 -8.36 11.17
N SER A 585 9.00 -8.34 10.40
CA SER A 585 10.37 -8.20 10.92
C SER A 585 10.83 -6.74 10.83
N LEU A 586 11.53 -6.26 11.85
CA LEU A 586 12.18 -4.95 11.86
C LEU A 586 13.70 -5.09 12.08
N PRO A 587 14.50 -4.10 11.65
CA PRO A 587 15.92 -4.10 11.93
C PRO A 587 16.18 -3.86 13.43
N SER A 588 17.22 -4.50 13.96
CA SER A 588 17.60 -4.47 15.39
C SER A 588 17.65 -3.09 16.05
N ASN A 589 17.94 -2.02 15.31
CA ASN A 589 18.00 -0.64 15.82
C ASN A 589 16.62 -0.03 16.11
N TRP A 590 15.52 -0.70 15.74
CA TRP A 590 14.15 -0.29 16.05
C TRP A 590 13.61 -0.96 17.33
N PHE A 591 14.33 -1.93 17.88
CA PHE A 591 13.98 -2.59 19.13
C PHE A 591 14.44 -1.77 20.34
N GLY A 592 13.50 -1.41 21.21
CA GLY A 592 13.78 -0.68 22.45
C GLY A 592 14.31 -1.61 23.58
N PRO A 593 14.88 -1.04 24.66
CA PRO A 593 15.44 -1.80 25.77
C PRO A 593 14.40 -2.61 26.58
N ASN A 594 13.11 -2.37 26.35
CA ASN A 594 11.99 -3.00 27.07
C ASN A 594 11.28 -4.09 26.25
N ASN A 595 11.77 -4.42 25.05
CA ASN A 595 11.13 -5.45 24.22
C ASN A 595 11.35 -6.85 24.82
N GLN A 596 10.32 -7.69 24.73
CA GLN A 596 10.39 -9.08 25.20
C GLN A 596 11.32 -9.94 24.34
N VAL A 597 11.56 -9.51 23.10
CA VAL A 597 12.40 -10.19 22.11
C VAL A 597 13.84 -9.67 22.13
N LYS A 598 14.81 -10.58 22.11
CA LYS A 598 16.24 -10.25 21.97
C LYS A 598 16.62 -10.19 20.49
N CYS A 599 16.99 -9.02 20.01
CA CYS A 599 17.52 -8.82 18.66
C CYS A 599 18.98 -8.35 18.72
N GLN A 600 19.91 -9.05 18.06
CA GLN A 600 21.32 -8.65 18.04
C GLN A 600 21.56 -7.53 17.02
N PRO A 601 22.55 -6.64 17.23
CA PRO A 601 22.89 -5.61 16.25
C PRO A 601 23.16 -6.19 14.86
N GLY A 602 22.49 -5.61 13.85
CA GLY A 602 22.58 -6.03 12.45
C GLY A 602 21.62 -7.16 12.05
N GLN A 603 20.82 -7.69 12.97
CA GLN A 603 19.76 -8.67 12.67
C GLN A 603 18.43 -8.01 12.31
N TYR A 604 17.56 -8.79 11.67
CA TYR A 604 16.14 -8.53 11.49
C TYR A 604 15.34 -9.47 12.42
N CYS A 605 14.37 -8.93 13.16
CA CYS A 605 13.65 -9.67 14.20
C CYS A 605 12.16 -9.35 14.18
N ALA A 606 11.32 -10.28 14.60
CA ALA A 606 9.88 -10.06 14.78
C ALA A 606 9.55 -9.64 16.22
N TYR A 607 8.45 -8.90 16.44
CA TYR A 607 8.02 -8.51 17.80
C TYR A 607 7.37 -9.65 18.57
N GLU A 608 6.63 -10.53 17.89
CA GLU A 608 5.97 -11.66 18.53
C GLU A 608 7.02 -12.77 18.82
N PRO A 609 7.17 -13.20 20.09
CA PRO A 609 8.23 -14.12 20.48
C PRO A 609 8.25 -15.46 19.72
N LEU A 610 7.09 -16.10 19.49
CA LEU A 610 7.03 -17.39 18.82
C LEU A 610 7.44 -17.27 17.34
N LEU A 611 7.01 -16.22 16.64
CA LEU A 611 7.43 -15.91 15.29
C LEU A 611 8.94 -15.61 15.25
N ASN A 612 9.45 -14.80 16.19
CA ASN A 612 10.86 -14.44 16.26
C ASN A 612 11.77 -15.64 16.49
N ASP A 613 11.38 -16.55 17.37
CA ASP A 613 12.13 -17.79 17.65
C ASP A 613 12.26 -18.69 16.40
N ASN A 614 11.36 -18.51 15.43
CA ASN A 614 11.36 -19.22 14.15
C ASN A 614 11.76 -18.33 12.96
N THR A 615 12.31 -17.13 13.19
CA THR A 615 12.72 -16.17 12.16
C THR A 615 14.15 -16.39 11.68
N ASP A 616 14.40 -16.27 10.38
CA ASP A 616 15.76 -16.10 9.86
C ASP A 616 16.21 -14.66 10.06
N HIS A 617 17.05 -14.45 11.06
CA HIS A 617 17.52 -13.12 11.45
C HIS A 617 18.46 -12.45 10.43
N ASN A 618 18.88 -13.15 9.38
CA ASN A 618 19.63 -12.57 8.26
C ASN A 618 18.73 -12.24 7.06
N TYR A 619 17.50 -12.76 7.03
CA TYR A 619 16.57 -12.49 5.94
C TYR A 619 16.12 -11.01 6.00
N PRO A 620 16.35 -10.23 4.94
CA PRO A 620 16.01 -8.81 4.95
C PRO A 620 14.54 -8.53 5.24
N TRP A 621 14.29 -7.61 6.17
CA TRP A 621 12.96 -7.02 6.43
C TRP A 621 12.40 -6.24 5.23
N PHE A 622 11.24 -5.60 5.39
CA PHE A 622 10.60 -4.71 4.40
C PHE A 622 11.45 -3.48 4.07
N ASP A 623 12.50 -3.69 3.27
CA ASP A 623 13.39 -2.66 2.75
C ASP A 623 13.44 -2.79 1.22
N MET A 624 12.75 -1.87 0.55
CA MET A 624 12.61 -1.85 -0.91
C MET A 624 13.91 -1.49 -1.66
N TRP A 625 14.95 -1.05 -0.94
CA TRP A 625 16.29 -0.84 -1.50
C TRP A 625 17.06 -2.15 -1.63
N ILE A 626 16.67 -3.18 -0.88
CA ILE A 626 17.26 -4.52 -0.96
C ILE A 626 16.51 -5.33 -2.01
N PRO A 627 17.20 -5.87 -3.05
CA PRO A 627 16.58 -6.73 -4.06
C PRO A 627 15.94 -7.99 -3.48
N ASP A 628 14.78 -8.40 -4.01
CA ASP A 628 14.12 -9.66 -3.67
C ASP A 628 14.96 -10.86 -4.11
N MET A 629 15.82 -10.69 -5.12
CA MET A 629 16.84 -11.69 -5.41
C MET A 629 17.83 -11.93 -4.25
N LYS A 630 18.08 -10.93 -3.39
CA LYS A 630 18.88 -11.12 -2.16
C LYS A 630 18.10 -11.89 -1.09
N ARG A 631 16.79 -11.65 -1.00
CA ARG A 631 15.89 -12.43 -0.15
C ARG A 631 15.85 -13.90 -0.58
N TYR A 632 15.69 -14.16 -1.87
CA TYR A 632 15.81 -15.52 -2.43
C TYR A 632 17.19 -16.14 -2.14
N GLU A 633 18.30 -15.40 -2.33
CA GLU A 633 19.65 -15.90 -2.04
C GLU A 633 19.79 -16.34 -0.57
N GLU A 634 19.25 -15.57 0.38
CA GLU A 634 19.29 -15.92 1.81
C GLU A 634 18.42 -17.15 2.11
N TRP A 635 17.15 -17.13 1.70
CA TRP A 635 16.23 -18.26 1.86
C TRP A 635 16.80 -19.56 1.28
N ASN A 636 17.39 -19.49 0.08
CA ASN A 636 17.93 -20.67 -0.60
C ASN A 636 19.12 -21.28 0.18
N LYS A 637 19.93 -20.49 0.90
CA LYS A 637 21.01 -21.04 1.74
C LYS A 637 20.46 -22.03 2.75
N GLU A 638 19.36 -21.69 3.42
CA GLU A 638 18.71 -22.55 4.40
C GLU A 638 17.95 -23.70 3.72
N PHE A 639 17.28 -23.43 2.58
CA PHE A 639 16.59 -24.47 1.80
C PHE A 639 17.52 -25.62 1.37
N GLN A 640 18.75 -25.32 0.94
CA GLN A 640 19.74 -26.36 0.63
C GLN A 640 20.13 -27.19 1.85
N GLN A 641 20.13 -26.61 3.05
CA GLN A 641 20.34 -27.35 4.30
C GLN A 641 19.16 -28.27 4.60
N TYR A 642 17.91 -27.81 4.40
CA TYR A 642 16.72 -28.66 4.54
C TYR A 642 16.75 -29.84 3.56
N ILE A 643 17.23 -29.66 2.33
CA ILE A 643 17.44 -30.78 1.40
C ILE A 643 18.46 -31.76 1.97
N THR A 644 19.61 -31.28 2.44
CA THR A 644 20.69 -32.12 2.97
C THR A 644 20.25 -32.91 4.20
N ASN A 645 19.54 -32.26 5.12
CA ASN A 645 19.14 -32.81 6.43
C ASN A 645 17.81 -33.57 6.41
N ASN A 646 17.05 -33.49 5.32
CA ASN A 646 15.75 -34.15 5.17
C ASN A 646 14.69 -33.71 6.21
N ASN A 647 14.62 -32.41 6.49
CA ASN A 647 13.80 -31.85 7.57
C ASN A 647 13.11 -30.52 7.19
N LEU A 648 12.61 -30.38 5.96
CA LEU A 648 11.84 -29.18 5.56
C LEU A 648 10.67 -28.94 6.54
N PRO A 649 10.44 -27.71 7.01
CA PRO A 649 9.33 -27.42 7.92
C PRO A 649 7.97 -27.59 7.24
N THR A 650 6.90 -27.75 8.04
CA THR A 650 5.53 -27.87 7.50
C THR A 650 5.11 -26.57 6.82
N PHE A 651 5.45 -25.42 7.38
CA PHE A 651 5.25 -24.11 6.77
C PHE A 651 6.56 -23.37 6.54
N GLN A 652 6.61 -22.62 5.45
CA GLN A 652 7.56 -21.52 5.26
C GLN A 652 6.77 -20.27 4.91
N PHE A 653 7.03 -19.19 5.62
CA PHE A 653 6.40 -17.89 5.43
C PHE A 653 7.43 -16.95 4.82
N ILE A 654 7.20 -16.50 3.59
CA ILE A 654 8.16 -15.71 2.81
C ILE A 654 7.53 -14.39 2.40
N ASP A 655 8.20 -13.29 2.71
CA ASP A 655 7.85 -11.95 2.24
C ASP A 655 8.74 -11.52 1.05
N LEU A 656 8.12 -11.08 -0.05
CA LEU A 656 8.78 -10.50 -1.23
C LEU A 656 8.14 -9.13 -1.55
N PRO A 657 8.62 -8.03 -0.96
CA PRO A 657 7.88 -6.78 -0.94
C PRO A 657 8.17 -5.80 -2.09
N ARG A 658 9.14 -6.06 -2.98
CA ARG A 658 9.59 -5.01 -3.91
C ARG A 658 8.59 -4.65 -4.99
N ASP A 659 7.60 -5.49 -5.24
CA ASP A 659 6.49 -5.09 -6.08
C ASP A 659 5.61 -4.00 -5.45
N HIS A 660 5.82 -3.56 -4.20
CA HIS A 660 5.27 -2.30 -3.68
C HIS A 660 5.76 -1.06 -4.46
N THR A 661 6.88 -1.15 -5.18
CA THR A 661 7.41 -0.11 -6.10
C THR A 661 7.91 1.22 -5.53
N ALA A 662 8.16 1.34 -4.22
CA ALA A 662 8.68 2.56 -3.60
C ALA A 662 10.21 2.55 -3.32
N GLY A 663 10.99 1.75 -4.07
CA GLY A 663 12.46 1.67 -3.95
C GLY A 663 13.24 2.58 -4.92
N GLY A 664 14.57 2.55 -4.85
CA GLY A 664 15.48 3.37 -5.66
C GLY A 664 15.61 3.03 -7.16
N ALA A 665 14.65 2.31 -7.73
CA ALA A 665 14.62 1.89 -9.12
C ALA A 665 13.22 2.15 -9.72
N THR A 666 13.07 1.99 -11.04
CA THR A 666 11.76 2.16 -11.67
C THR A 666 10.79 1.06 -11.24
N ALA A 667 9.49 1.35 -11.24
CA ALA A 667 8.47 0.37 -10.87
C ALA A 667 8.60 -0.97 -11.63
N LYS A 668 8.90 -0.92 -12.94
CA LYS A 668 9.13 -2.12 -13.76
C LYS A 668 10.37 -2.91 -13.33
N GLU A 669 11.45 -2.24 -12.92
CA GLU A 669 12.66 -2.93 -12.44
C GLU A 669 12.42 -3.61 -11.09
N LEU A 670 11.68 -2.94 -10.21
CA LEU A 670 11.32 -3.49 -8.89
C LEU A 670 10.43 -4.73 -9.03
N VAL A 671 9.38 -4.65 -9.87
CA VAL A 671 8.48 -5.78 -10.15
C VAL A 671 9.19 -6.92 -10.90
N ALA A 672 10.12 -6.62 -11.81
CA ALA A 672 10.89 -7.66 -12.51
C ALA A 672 11.85 -8.41 -11.57
N ASP A 673 12.44 -7.73 -10.59
CA ASP A 673 13.29 -8.37 -9.56
C ASP A 673 12.46 -9.27 -8.64
N ASN A 674 11.27 -8.81 -8.23
CA ASN A 674 10.30 -9.59 -7.48
C ASN A 674 9.83 -10.85 -8.26
N ASP A 675 9.45 -10.69 -9.53
CA ASP A 675 9.05 -11.79 -10.43
C ASP A 675 10.16 -12.85 -10.58
N MET A 676 11.40 -12.39 -10.70
CA MET A 676 12.57 -13.27 -10.77
C MET A 676 12.76 -14.07 -9.48
N ALA A 677 12.68 -13.40 -8.32
CA ALA A 677 12.83 -14.05 -7.02
C ALA A 677 11.76 -15.12 -6.81
N LEU A 678 10.50 -14.80 -7.11
CA LEU A 678 9.40 -15.76 -7.06
C LEU A 678 9.64 -16.95 -8.00
N GLY A 679 9.98 -16.67 -9.26
CA GLY A 679 10.29 -17.71 -10.24
C GLY A 679 11.44 -18.61 -9.80
N LYS A 680 12.43 -18.08 -9.07
CA LYS A 680 13.56 -18.82 -8.51
C LYS A 680 13.20 -19.70 -7.32
N ILE A 681 12.31 -19.24 -6.44
CA ILE A 681 11.78 -20.06 -5.34
C ILE A 681 11.07 -21.28 -5.92
N VAL A 682 10.15 -21.08 -6.88
CA VAL A 682 9.39 -22.19 -7.49
C VAL A 682 10.30 -23.17 -8.24
N ASP A 683 11.27 -22.67 -9.01
CA ASP A 683 12.26 -23.49 -9.71
C ASP A 683 13.06 -24.36 -8.75
N THR A 684 13.59 -23.76 -7.68
CA THR A 684 14.38 -24.45 -6.66
C THR A 684 13.59 -25.56 -5.96
N VAL A 685 12.35 -25.28 -5.57
CA VAL A 685 11.48 -26.27 -4.90
C VAL A 685 11.12 -27.39 -5.87
N SER A 686 10.72 -27.07 -7.10
CA SER A 686 10.24 -28.04 -8.08
C SER A 686 11.32 -28.99 -8.61
N HIS A 687 12.59 -28.58 -8.54
CA HIS A 687 13.76 -29.42 -8.83
C HIS A 687 14.30 -30.17 -7.60
N SER A 688 13.71 -29.99 -6.42
CA SER A 688 14.12 -30.65 -5.18
C SER A 688 13.38 -31.98 -4.95
N LYS A 689 13.89 -32.77 -4.00
CA LYS A 689 13.21 -34.00 -3.55
C LYS A 689 11.85 -33.76 -2.84
N TYR A 690 11.59 -32.52 -2.42
CA TYR A 690 10.35 -32.12 -1.75
C TYR A 690 9.24 -31.74 -2.75
N TRP A 691 9.54 -31.63 -4.05
CA TRP A 691 8.51 -31.23 -5.02
C TRP A 691 7.25 -32.09 -4.95
N LYS A 692 7.41 -33.40 -4.68
CA LYS A 692 6.32 -34.37 -4.64
C LYS A 692 5.28 -34.15 -3.53
N ASP A 693 5.62 -33.41 -2.48
CA ASP A 693 4.80 -33.22 -1.27
C ASP A 693 4.75 -31.74 -0.81
N THR A 694 5.13 -30.80 -1.68
CA THR A 694 5.03 -29.35 -1.44
C THR A 694 3.92 -28.70 -2.26
N ALA A 695 3.21 -27.76 -1.64
CA ALA A 695 2.37 -26.78 -2.31
C ALA A 695 2.90 -25.36 -1.99
N ILE A 696 3.00 -24.52 -3.01
CA ILE A 696 3.39 -23.10 -2.88
C ILE A 696 2.14 -22.26 -3.16
N PHE A 697 1.86 -21.32 -2.27
CA PHE A 697 0.77 -20.37 -2.37
C PHE A 697 1.37 -18.97 -2.42
N VAL A 698 0.95 -18.18 -3.40
CA VAL A 698 1.43 -16.80 -3.62
C VAL A 698 0.22 -15.89 -3.63
N VAL A 699 0.29 -14.82 -2.85
CA VAL A 699 -0.79 -13.84 -2.73
C VAL A 699 -0.20 -12.45 -2.52
N GLU A 700 -0.92 -11.43 -2.95
CA GLU A 700 -0.68 -10.05 -2.47
C GLU A 700 -1.34 -9.86 -1.10
N ASP A 701 -0.75 -9.04 -0.23
CA ASP A 701 -1.38 -8.61 1.02
C ASP A 701 -2.64 -7.77 0.76
N ASP A 702 -2.64 -6.96 -0.32
CA ASP A 702 -3.78 -6.22 -0.82
C ASP A 702 -3.72 -6.01 -2.36
N ALA A 703 -4.70 -5.29 -2.90
CA ALA A 703 -4.70 -4.85 -4.31
C ALA A 703 -4.39 -3.34 -4.50
N GLN A 704 -4.30 -2.58 -3.40
CA GLN A 704 -4.31 -1.12 -3.23
C GLN A 704 -3.74 -0.31 -4.40
N GLY A 705 -2.63 -0.76 -4.96
CA GLY A 705 -1.92 -0.11 -6.06
C GLY A 705 -2.36 -0.56 -7.44
N GLY A 706 -3.50 -0.07 -7.95
CA GLY A 706 -3.86 -0.32 -9.36
C GLY A 706 -5.31 -0.22 -9.73
N VAL A 707 -5.59 -0.49 -11.01
CA VAL A 707 -6.94 -0.55 -11.56
C VAL A 707 -7.28 -1.94 -12.05
N ASP A 708 -8.50 -2.38 -11.76
CA ASP A 708 -9.09 -3.61 -12.23
C ASP A 708 -10.51 -3.36 -12.77
N HIS A 709 -10.83 -4.05 -13.87
CA HIS A 709 -12.10 -3.87 -14.56
C HIS A 709 -13.29 -4.60 -13.91
N VAL A 710 -13.04 -5.48 -12.95
CA VAL A 710 -14.05 -6.25 -12.21
C VAL A 710 -14.33 -5.59 -10.86
N ASP A 711 -13.31 -5.52 -10.00
CA ASP A 711 -13.43 -4.97 -8.65
C ASP A 711 -12.05 -4.50 -8.15
N GLY A 712 -12.00 -3.39 -7.42
CA GLY A 712 -10.75 -2.84 -6.90
C GLY A 712 -9.95 -3.77 -5.97
N HIS A 713 -10.58 -4.80 -5.38
CA HIS A 713 -9.91 -5.79 -4.54
C HIS A 713 -9.36 -6.98 -5.34
N ARG A 714 -9.67 -7.08 -6.64
CA ARG A 714 -9.25 -8.23 -7.44
C ARG A 714 -7.74 -8.20 -7.64
N THR A 715 -7.08 -9.25 -7.17
CA THR A 715 -5.62 -9.33 -7.07
C THR A 715 -5.09 -10.58 -7.77
N ILE A 716 -3.77 -10.64 -7.93
CA ILE A 716 -3.10 -11.83 -8.42
C ILE A 716 -2.91 -12.87 -7.30
N ALA A 717 -3.14 -14.13 -7.63
CA ALA A 717 -2.80 -15.26 -6.78
C ALA A 717 -2.27 -16.43 -7.61
N GLN A 718 -1.43 -17.25 -7.01
CA GLN A 718 -0.88 -18.45 -7.67
C GLN A 718 -0.81 -19.63 -6.71
N VAL A 719 -1.16 -20.81 -7.20
CA VAL A 719 -1.07 -22.07 -6.45
C VAL A 719 -0.26 -23.09 -7.24
N ILE A 720 0.84 -23.57 -6.67
CA ILE A 720 1.86 -24.32 -7.41
C ILE A 720 2.20 -25.62 -6.68
N SER A 721 1.91 -26.75 -7.30
CA SER A 721 2.14 -28.08 -6.76
C SER A 721 2.12 -29.11 -7.90
N PRO A 722 2.66 -30.34 -7.75
CA PRO A 722 2.36 -31.43 -8.68
C PRO A 722 0.86 -31.69 -8.81
N TYR A 723 0.08 -31.39 -7.77
CA TYR A 723 -1.35 -31.65 -7.72
C TYR A 723 -2.22 -30.49 -8.21
N THR A 724 -1.63 -29.32 -8.48
CA THR A 724 -2.39 -28.23 -9.11
C THR A 724 -2.76 -28.62 -10.54
N GLN A 725 -3.98 -28.32 -10.95
CA GLN A 725 -4.39 -28.43 -12.35
C GLN A 725 -3.50 -27.55 -13.24
N ARG A 726 -3.33 -27.94 -14.51
CA ARG A 726 -2.40 -27.30 -15.43
C ARG A 726 -3.08 -26.80 -16.69
N GLY A 727 -2.81 -25.55 -17.06
CA GLY A 727 -3.26 -24.92 -18.30
C GLY A 727 -4.74 -24.55 -18.36
N ILE A 728 -5.45 -24.65 -17.23
CA ILE A 728 -6.87 -24.31 -17.08
C ILE A 728 -7.05 -22.91 -16.46
N VAL A 729 -8.23 -22.34 -16.67
CA VAL A 729 -8.70 -21.15 -15.95
C VAL A 729 -9.70 -21.62 -14.90
N ASP A 730 -9.49 -21.23 -13.64
CA ASP A 730 -10.41 -21.45 -12.54
C ASP A 730 -11.03 -20.10 -12.13
N SER A 731 -12.28 -19.90 -12.52
CA SER A 731 -13.05 -18.67 -12.31
C SER A 731 -13.98 -18.73 -11.10
N HIS A 732 -13.84 -19.74 -10.24
CA HIS A 732 -14.55 -19.73 -8.97
C HIS A 732 -14.08 -18.58 -8.10
N PHE A 733 -14.99 -18.07 -7.29
CA PHE A 733 -14.69 -17.01 -6.35
C PHE A 733 -13.76 -17.53 -5.25
N TYR A 734 -12.57 -16.93 -5.16
CA TYR A 734 -11.64 -17.18 -4.07
C TYR A 734 -11.11 -15.85 -3.52
N SER A 735 -10.55 -15.90 -2.32
CA SER A 735 -9.87 -14.77 -1.69
C SER A 735 -8.76 -15.24 -0.76
N GLN A 736 -8.11 -14.33 -0.04
CA GLN A 736 -7.09 -14.68 0.95
C GLN A 736 -7.62 -15.71 1.95
N VAL A 737 -8.83 -15.54 2.48
CA VAL A 737 -9.42 -16.52 3.42
C VAL A 737 -9.72 -17.88 2.77
N SER A 738 -9.96 -17.93 1.45
CA SER A 738 -10.09 -19.21 0.71
C SER A 738 -8.74 -19.93 0.57
N MET A 739 -7.67 -19.16 0.38
CA MET A 739 -6.31 -19.67 0.31
C MET A 739 -5.84 -20.19 1.66
N LEU A 740 -6.05 -19.41 2.74
CA LEU A 740 -5.79 -19.82 4.12
C LEU A 740 -6.52 -21.12 4.44
N ARG A 741 -7.83 -21.16 4.16
CA ARG A 741 -8.64 -22.36 4.36
C ARG A 741 -8.07 -23.59 3.65
N THR A 742 -7.54 -23.41 2.45
CA THR A 742 -6.93 -24.48 1.67
C THR A 742 -5.63 -24.98 2.30
N MET A 743 -4.76 -24.07 2.73
CA MET A 743 -3.50 -24.42 3.41
C MET A 743 -3.75 -25.19 4.69
N GLU A 744 -4.71 -24.75 5.51
CA GLU A 744 -5.08 -25.41 6.75
C GLU A 744 -5.54 -26.85 6.52
N LEU A 745 -6.45 -27.05 5.56
CA LEU A 745 -6.99 -28.37 5.25
C LEU A 745 -5.87 -29.30 4.79
N LEU A 746 -4.96 -28.84 3.93
CA LEU A 746 -3.82 -29.63 3.43
C LEU A 746 -2.91 -30.15 4.56
N VAL A 747 -2.75 -29.41 5.65
CA VAL A 747 -1.86 -29.80 6.76
C VAL A 747 -2.62 -30.27 8.01
N GLY A 748 -3.96 -30.30 7.96
CA GLY A 748 -4.82 -30.74 9.05
C GLY A 748 -4.99 -29.74 10.19
N MET A 749 -4.96 -28.44 9.90
CA MET A 749 -5.27 -27.36 10.85
C MET A 749 -6.77 -27.02 10.85
N LYS A 750 -7.20 -26.36 11.92
CA LYS A 750 -8.54 -25.80 12.07
C LYS A 750 -8.55 -24.35 11.55
N PRO A 751 -9.72 -23.83 11.12
CA PRO A 751 -9.84 -22.44 10.72
C PRO A 751 -9.51 -21.49 11.87
N LEU A 752 -8.94 -20.34 11.53
CA LEU A 752 -8.61 -19.25 12.43
C LEU A 752 -9.88 -18.54 12.91
N THR A 753 -10.80 -18.23 11.99
CA THR A 753 -11.95 -17.34 12.23
C THR A 753 -13.22 -17.85 11.53
N GLN A 754 -14.29 -17.06 11.53
CA GLN A 754 -15.51 -17.43 10.80
C GLN A 754 -15.34 -17.32 9.28
N TYR A 755 -14.43 -16.46 8.82
CA TYR A 755 -14.30 -16.13 7.40
C TYR A 755 -13.71 -17.28 6.61
N ASP A 756 -12.56 -17.81 7.03
CA ASP A 756 -11.93 -18.98 6.44
C ASP A 756 -12.71 -20.27 6.73
N ALA A 757 -13.35 -20.41 7.91
CA ALA A 757 -14.25 -21.51 8.20
C ALA A 757 -15.41 -21.61 7.19
N ALA A 758 -15.94 -20.47 6.75
CA ALA A 758 -17.01 -20.37 5.76
C ALA A 758 -16.51 -20.22 4.31
N ALA A 759 -15.20 -20.10 4.08
CA ALA A 759 -14.63 -19.90 2.75
C ALA A 759 -14.73 -21.17 1.90
N MET A 760 -14.82 -21.00 0.57
CA MET A 760 -14.70 -22.09 -0.37
C MET A 760 -13.20 -22.43 -0.53
N PRO A 761 -12.71 -23.59 -0.07
CA PRO A 761 -11.33 -23.96 -0.36
C PRO A 761 -11.14 -24.16 -1.86
N MET A 762 -9.90 -24.06 -2.33
CA MET A 762 -9.51 -24.05 -3.74
C MET A 762 -9.59 -25.44 -4.40
N ILE A 763 -10.68 -26.17 -4.16
CA ILE A 763 -10.93 -27.55 -4.58
C ILE A 763 -10.77 -27.72 -6.09
N TYR A 764 -11.22 -26.74 -6.88
CA TYR A 764 -11.18 -26.79 -8.35
C TYR A 764 -9.81 -26.45 -8.91
N SER A 765 -8.92 -25.89 -8.10
CA SER A 765 -7.54 -25.61 -8.51
C SER A 765 -6.63 -26.84 -8.37
N PHE A 766 -7.06 -27.88 -7.65
CA PHE A 766 -6.29 -29.11 -7.38
C PHE A 766 -6.97 -30.36 -7.95
N GLY A 767 -6.17 -31.24 -8.56
CA GLY A 767 -6.59 -32.58 -8.96
C GLY A 767 -6.02 -33.66 -8.04
N ASN A 768 -6.52 -34.89 -8.17
CA ASN A 768 -6.05 -36.06 -7.38
C ASN A 768 -4.85 -36.81 -7.99
N LYS A 769 -4.36 -36.40 -9.16
CA LYS A 769 -3.24 -37.04 -9.88
C LYS A 769 -2.06 -36.08 -9.99
N PRO A 770 -0.87 -36.43 -9.47
CA PRO A 770 0.28 -35.54 -9.54
C PRO A 770 0.87 -35.49 -10.96
N ASN A 771 1.33 -34.30 -11.35
CA ASN A 771 2.20 -34.05 -12.47
C ASN A 771 3.53 -33.45 -11.97
N TYR A 772 4.54 -34.30 -11.88
CA TYR A 772 5.87 -33.97 -11.36
C TYR A 772 6.76 -33.16 -12.32
N THR A 773 6.26 -32.69 -13.47
CA THR A 773 7.04 -31.78 -14.32
C THR A 773 7.43 -30.53 -13.53
N ALA A 774 8.73 -30.32 -13.41
CA ALA A 774 9.30 -29.18 -12.70
C ALA A 774 8.96 -27.85 -13.41
N TYR A 775 9.18 -26.76 -12.70
CA TYR A 775 9.10 -25.41 -13.22
C TYR A 775 10.51 -24.89 -13.46
N ASP A 776 10.77 -24.35 -14.65
CA ASP A 776 12.04 -23.69 -14.95
C ASP A 776 11.86 -22.17 -14.89
N THR A 777 12.64 -21.45 -14.07
CA THR A 777 12.61 -19.99 -14.05
C THR A 777 12.93 -19.44 -15.44
N VAL A 778 12.13 -18.48 -15.91
CA VAL A 778 12.49 -17.68 -17.07
C VAL A 778 13.42 -16.57 -16.64
N MET A 779 14.63 -16.61 -17.19
CA MET A 779 15.63 -15.59 -16.95
C MET A 779 15.88 -14.80 -18.24
N PRO A 780 15.75 -13.46 -18.20
CA PRO A 780 16.03 -12.63 -19.36
C PRO A 780 17.52 -12.77 -19.72
N PRO A 781 17.88 -12.72 -21.01
CA PRO A 781 19.27 -12.63 -21.40
C PRO A 781 19.90 -11.35 -20.84
N THR A 782 21.11 -11.43 -20.32
CA THR A 782 21.83 -10.24 -19.85
C THR A 782 22.57 -9.61 -21.01
N VAL A 783 22.59 -8.27 -21.05
CA VAL A 783 23.24 -7.49 -22.11
C VAL A 783 24.16 -6.49 -21.45
N ASN A 784 25.45 -6.54 -21.79
CA ASN A 784 26.44 -5.54 -21.37
C ASN A 784 27.00 -4.89 -22.61
N ALA A 785 26.99 -3.56 -22.70
CA ALA A 785 27.45 -2.82 -23.87
C ALA A 785 28.59 -1.86 -23.54
N SER A 786 29.49 -1.64 -24.50
CA SER A 786 30.56 -0.64 -24.41
C SER A 786 30.77 0.02 -25.77
N VAL A 787 31.39 1.20 -25.78
CA VAL A 787 31.70 1.95 -27.01
C VAL A 787 33.20 2.14 -27.15
N SER A 788 33.70 2.03 -28.38
CA SER A 788 35.13 2.10 -28.70
C SER A 788 35.74 3.48 -28.44
N ASN A 789 34.95 4.54 -28.57
CA ASN A 789 35.35 5.91 -28.28
C ASN A 789 34.13 6.68 -27.73
N PRO A 790 34.25 7.32 -26.54
CA PRO A 790 33.16 8.13 -25.99
C PRO A 790 32.92 9.45 -26.75
N VAL A 791 33.74 9.80 -27.76
CA VAL A 791 33.56 10.99 -28.60
C VAL A 791 33.38 10.60 -30.07
N VAL A 792 32.38 11.20 -30.73
CA VAL A 792 32.09 10.99 -32.16
C VAL A 792 31.81 12.33 -32.83
N LYS A 793 32.60 12.68 -33.86
CA LYS A 793 32.38 13.91 -34.60
C LYS A 793 31.19 13.77 -35.57
N PRO A 794 30.50 14.87 -35.90
CA PRO A 794 29.46 14.84 -36.94
C PRO A 794 30.02 14.25 -38.25
N GLY A 795 29.35 13.23 -38.78
CA GLY A 795 29.77 12.49 -39.99
C GLY A 795 30.76 11.34 -39.76
N GLU A 796 31.27 11.15 -38.53
CA GLU A 796 32.14 10.02 -38.18
C GLU A 796 31.36 8.86 -37.54
N SER A 797 32.03 7.72 -37.34
CA SER A 797 31.44 6.52 -36.76
C SER A 797 32.20 6.02 -35.53
N VAL A 798 31.48 5.41 -34.61
CA VAL A 798 32.01 4.67 -33.46
C VAL A 798 31.56 3.22 -33.50
N THR A 799 32.32 2.35 -32.84
CA THR A 799 31.93 0.95 -32.70
C THR A 799 31.31 0.74 -31.33
N VAL A 800 30.08 0.23 -31.29
CA VAL A 800 29.45 -0.23 -30.04
C VAL A 800 29.52 -1.75 -30.04
N THR A 801 30.08 -2.32 -28.98
CA THR A 801 30.10 -3.77 -28.76
C THR A 801 29.14 -4.14 -27.63
N ALA A 802 28.57 -5.34 -27.70
CA ALA A 802 27.77 -5.87 -26.61
C ALA A 802 28.00 -7.36 -26.40
N LYS A 803 28.04 -7.78 -25.14
CA LYS A 803 28.03 -9.18 -24.76
C LYS A 803 26.63 -9.56 -24.29
N VAL A 804 26.00 -10.47 -25.00
CA VAL A 804 24.70 -11.06 -24.63
C VAL A 804 24.95 -12.42 -24.02
N THR A 805 24.38 -12.68 -22.85
CA THR A 805 24.49 -13.98 -22.17
C THR A 805 23.10 -14.56 -21.93
N ASN A 806 22.94 -15.86 -22.16
CA ASN A 806 21.74 -16.60 -21.74
C ASN A 806 21.98 -17.16 -20.32
N PRO A 807 21.46 -16.52 -19.25
CA PRO A 807 21.64 -17.04 -17.91
C PRO A 807 20.71 -18.22 -17.60
N SER A 808 19.66 -18.45 -18.39
CA SER A 808 18.64 -19.48 -18.15
C SER A 808 19.22 -20.89 -18.23
N ASN A 809 18.54 -21.83 -17.56
CA ASN A 809 18.75 -23.27 -17.70
C ASN A 809 18.16 -23.83 -19.01
N MET A 810 17.46 -23.00 -19.80
CA MET A 810 16.86 -23.36 -21.09
C MET A 810 17.61 -22.72 -22.27
N PRO A 811 17.64 -23.36 -23.46
CA PRO A 811 18.20 -22.74 -24.65
C PRO A 811 17.40 -21.49 -25.09
N LEU A 812 18.09 -20.39 -25.34
CA LEU A 812 17.51 -19.16 -25.90
C LEU A 812 17.50 -19.26 -27.43
N SER A 813 16.32 -19.42 -28.03
CA SER A 813 16.18 -19.51 -29.50
C SER A 813 15.36 -18.34 -30.03
N GLY A 814 15.69 -17.86 -31.23
CA GLY A 814 14.89 -16.83 -31.92
C GLY A 814 15.10 -15.40 -31.41
N ALA A 815 16.11 -15.16 -30.57
CA ALA A 815 16.45 -13.83 -30.10
C ALA A 815 17.11 -12.97 -31.19
N THR A 816 16.82 -11.68 -31.19
CA THR A 816 17.38 -10.68 -32.10
C THR A 816 17.90 -9.48 -31.34
N ALA A 817 19.09 -9.00 -31.68
CA ALA A 817 19.68 -7.80 -31.11
C ALA A 817 19.66 -6.66 -32.13
N ARG A 818 19.34 -5.44 -31.69
CA ARG A 818 19.40 -4.24 -32.51
C ARG A 818 19.98 -3.05 -31.74
N MET A 819 20.50 -2.09 -32.48
CA MET A 819 20.93 -0.80 -31.94
C MET A 819 19.80 0.20 -32.10
N VAL A 820 19.40 0.84 -31.00
CA VAL A 820 18.51 1.99 -30.98
C VAL A 820 19.38 3.25 -30.88
N THR A 821 19.22 4.16 -31.83
CA THR A 821 20.05 5.36 -31.97
C THR A 821 19.18 6.63 -31.95
N PRO A 822 19.76 7.80 -31.64
CA PRO A 822 19.09 9.09 -31.79
C PRO A 822 18.63 9.35 -33.23
N ASP A 823 17.70 10.27 -33.40
CA ASP A 823 17.16 10.65 -34.71
C ASP A 823 18.26 11.07 -35.69
N GLY A 824 18.24 10.48 -36.88
CA GLY A 824 19.21 10.75 -37.96
C GLY A 824 20.54 9.99 -37.86
N TRP A 825 20.79 9.25 -36.78
CA TRP A 825 21.95 8.36 -36.67
C TRP A 825 21.67 7.02 -37.37
N THR A 826 22.72 6.37 -37.85
CA THR A 826 22.59 5.05 -38.50
C THR A 826 23.46 4.02 -37.82
N ALA A 827 22.96 2.80 -37.64
CA ALA A 827 23.71 1.67 -37.10
C ALA A 827 23.74 0.50 -38.09
N THR A 828 24.93 -0.06 -38.32
CA THR A 828 25.14 -1.23 -39.18
C THR A 828 25.82 -2.35 -38.40
N PRO A 829 25.29 -3.59 -38.39
CA PRO A 829 24.02 -4.02 -39.00
C PRO A 829 22.79 -3.51 -38.25
N SER A 830 21.65 -3.34 -38.91
CA SER A 830 20.42 -2.85 -38.26
C SER A 830 19.84 -3.84 -37.23
N THR A 831 19.95 -5.15 -37.49
CA THR A 831 19.51 -6.22 -36.58
C THR A 831 20.38 -7.46 -36.75
N ILE A 832 20.73 -8.11 -35.64
CA ILE A 832 21.52 -9.34 -35.57
C ILE A 832 20.64 -10.46 -35.01
N LYS A 833 20.56 -11.61 -35.68
CA LYS A 833 19.89 -12.81 -35.15
C LYS A 833 20.89 -13.63 -34.34
N LEU A 834 20.55 -13.99 -33.10
CA LEU A 834 21.47 -14.67 -32.17
C LEU A 834 21.50 -16.20 -32.31
N GLY A 835 20.67 -16.77 -33.18
CA GLY A 835 20.55 -18.23 -33.31
C GLY A 835 19.97 -18.87 -32.05
N THR A 836 20.36 -20.11 -31.77
CA THR A 836 20.05 -20.80 -30.51
C THR A 836 21.27 -20.77 -29.60
N MET A 837 21.17 -20.08 -28.47
CA MET A 837 22.21 -20.01 -27.44
C MET A 837 21.92 -21.06 -26.36
N ALA A 838 22.91 -21.92 -26.07
CA ALA A 838 22.82 -22.89 -24.97
C ALA A 838 22.74 -22.19 -23.59
N PRO A 839 22.26 -22.88 -22.54
CA PRO A 839 22.35 -22.39 -21.16
C PRO A 839 23.77 -21.92 -20.79
N GLY A 840 23.89 -20.74 -20.20
CA GLY A 840 25.16 -20.12 -19.81
C GLY A 840 26.02 -19.59 -20.97
N ALA A 841 25.61 -19.78 -22.22
CA ALA A 841 26.38 -19.31 -23.38
C ALA A 841 26.32 -17.78 -23.51
N SER A 842 27.44 -17.20 -23.97
CA SER A 842 27.52 -15.79 -24.35
C SER A 842 27.84 -15.63 -25.83
N THR A 843 27.40 -14.53 -26.42
CA THR A 843 27.78 -14.10 -27.77
C THR A 843 28.13 -12.62 -27.76
N ASP A 844 29.20 -12.26 -28.47
CA ASP A 844 29.65 -10.89 -28.63
C ASP A 844 29.10 -10.32 -29.94
N LEU A 845 28.59 -9.10 -29.87
CA LEU A 845 27.93 -8.36 -30.93
C LEU A 845 28.65 -7.05 -31.16
N SER A 846 28.57 -6.53 -32.38
CA SER A 846 29.19 -5.26 -32.73
C SER A 846 28.35 -4.50 -33.75
N TRP A 847 28.26 -3.19 -33.56
CA TRP A 847 27.63 -2.24 -34.46
C TRP A 847 28.59 -1.11 -34.79
N THR A 848 28.65 -0.73 -36.06
CA THR A 848 29.19 0.58 -36.48
C THR A 848 28.05 1.58 -36.44
N VAL A 849 28.17 2.60 -35.59
CA VAL A 849 27.16 3.65 -35.39
C VAL A 849 27.72 4.98 -35.92
N THR A 850 27.03 5.58 -36.88
CA THR A 850 27.45 6.80 -37.57
C THR A 850 26.60 7.99 -37.15
N ALA A 851 27.26 9.07 -36.72
CA ALA A 851 26.60 10.33 -36.41
C ALA A 851 26.31 11.12 -37.70
N PRO A 852 25.11 11.71 -37.87
CA PRO A 852 24.83 12.55 -39.03
C PRO A 852 25.70 13.81 -39.02
N ALA A 853 25.93 14.41 -40.18
CA ALA A 853 26.61 15.71 -40.27
C ALA A 853 25.88 16.83 -39.51
N SER A 854 24.57 16.66 -39.27
CA SER A 854 23.71 17.55 -38.49
C SER A 854 23.58 17.14 -37.01
N ALA A 855 24.42 16.23 -36.52
CA ALA A 855 24.34 15.76 -35.14
C ALA A 855 24.43 16.93 -34.15
N GLN A 856 23.48 16.97 -33.20
CA GLN A 856 23.48 17.98 -32.14
C GLN A 856 24.67 17.76 -31.21
N TYR A 857 25.37 18.83 -30.87
CA TYR A 857 26.49 18.79 -29.92
C TYR A 857 25.99 18.41 -28.51
N GLY A 858 26.81 17.71 -27.74
CA GLY A 858 26.47 17.22 -26.40
C GLY A 858 26.40 15.68 -26.28
N ARG A 859 25.96 15.18 -25.13
CA ARG A 859 25.83 13.73 -24.85
C ARG A 859 24.63 13.13 -25.58
N GLN A 860 24.85 12.00 -26.22
CA GLN A 860 23.87 11.23 -26.99
C GLN A 860 23.86 9.79 -26.45
N GLN A 861 22.67 9.21 -26.25
CA GLN A 861 22.51 7.85 -25.75
C GLN A 861 22.30 6.87 -26.92
N LEU A 862 23.01 5.74 -26.88
CA LEU A 862 22.82 4.60 -27.76
C LEU A 862 22.37 3.39 -26.91
N THR A 863 21.38 2.64 -27.37
CA THR A 863 20.84 1.49 -26.62
C THR A 863 20.95 0.22 -27.44
N VAL A 864 21.65 -0.78 -26.89
CA VAL A 864 21.58 -2.15 -27.40
C VAL A 864 20.32 -2.78 -26.83
N GLN A 865 19.40 -3.20 -27.71
CA GLN A 865 18.18 -3.91 -27.33
C GLN A 865 18.19 -5.33 -27.89
N VAL A 866 18.03 -6.33 -27.01
CA VAL A 866 17.90 -7.74 -27.36
C VAL A 866 16.46 -8.15 -27.14
N ASP A 867 15.73 -8.41 -28.21
CA ASP A 867 14.39 -9.00 -28.15
C ASP A 867 14.51 -10.51 -28.15
N TYR A 868 13.73 -11.19 -27.33
CA TYR A 868 13.73 -12.64 -27.23
C TYR A 868 12.31 -13.17 -27.03
N PRO A 869 12.00 -14.35 -27.59
CA PRO A 869 10.70 -14.95 -27.41
C PRO A 869 10.54 -15.50 -25.99
N VAL A 870 9.40 -15.19 -25.39
CA VAL A 870 8.93 -15.77 -24.13
C VAL A 870 7.74 -16.68 -24.47
N TYR A 871 7.81 -17.94 -24.05
CA TYR A 871 6.77 -18.98 -24.33
C TYR A 871 6.46 -19.26 -25.81
N GLY A 872 7.41 -18.97 -26.72
CA GLY A 872 7.29 -19.30 -28.15
C GLY A 872 6.20 -18.52 -28.90
N LYS A 873 5.59 -17.50 -28.28
CA LYS A 873 4.54 -16.66 -28.88
C LYS A 873 4.69 -15.16 -28.60
N SER A 874 5.27 -14.78 -27.46
CA SER A 874 5.42 -13.38 -27.04
C SER A 874 6.87 -12.92 -27.17
N THR A 875 7.15 -11.62 -27.26
CA THR A 875 8.52 -11.06 -27.32
C THR A 875 8.76 -10.10 -26.16
N ALA A 876 9.81 -10.34 -25.38
CA ALA A 876 10.33 -9.43 -24.34
C ALA A 876 11.69 -8.87 -24.76
N SER A 877 12.22 -7.87 -24.03
CA SER A 877 13.48 -7.21 -24.39
C SER A 877 14.41 -6.95 -23.21
N SER A 878 15.70 -7.21 -23.38
CA SER A 878 16.78 -6.77 -22.49
C SER A 878 17.54 -5.61 -23.12
N LYS A 879 17.96 -4.62 -22.32
CA LYS A 879 18.58 -3.39 -22.83
C LYS A 879 19.90 -3.07 -22.12
N ALA A 880 20.83 -2.45 -22.84
CA ALA A 880 22.05 -1.86 -22.29
C ALA A 880 22.31 -0.51 -22.95
N ASN A 881 22.54 0.53 -22.14
CA ASN A 881 22.78 1.89 -22.62
C ASN A 881 24.27 2.23 -22.62
N VAL A 882 24.73 2.93 -23.65
CA VAL A 882 26.06 3.55 -23.72
C VAL A 882 25.92 5.00 -24.18
N THR A 883 26.83 5.87 -23.76
CA THR A 883 26.79 7.30 -24.06
C THR A 883 27.98 7.71 -24.93
N VAL A 884 27.72 8.56 -25.92
CA VAL A 884 28.74 9.19 -26.77
C VAL A 884 28.55 10.71 -26.78
N SER A 885 29.62 11.46 -26.95
CA SER A 885 29.62 12.93 -26.97
C SER A 885 29.95 13.45 -28.36
N VAL A 886 29.15 14.40 -28.85
CA VAL A 886 29.40 15.12 -30.10
C VAL A 886 30.02 16.49 -29.80
N PRO A 887 31.26 16.79 -30.26
CA PRO A 887 31.94 18.04 -29.95
C PRO A 887 31.35 19.24 -30.72
N ASP A 888 31.36 20.43 -30.11
CA ASP A 888 30.95 21.70 -30.72
C ASP A 888 31.99 22.16 -31.76
N ALA A 889 31.56 22.41 -33.01
CA ALA A 889 32.43 22.79 -34.13
C ALA A 889 33.14 24.15 -33.95
N ASN A 890 32.65 25.01 -33.04
CA ASN A 890 33.28 26.30 -32.74
C ASN A 890 34.35 26.22 -31.65
N MET A 891 34.53 25.05 -31.04
CA MET A 891 35.55 24.84 -30.01
C MET A 891 36.96 24.98 -30.62
N ILE A 892 37.80 25.80 -30.00
CA ILE A 892 39.22 25.90 -30.34
C ILE A 892 39.88 24.61 -29.85
N PRO A 893 40.60 23.85 -30.71
CA PRO A 893 41.20 22.58 -30.29
C PRO A 893 42.19 22.76 -29.14
N GLN A 894 41.99 22.04 -28.04
CA GLN A 894 42.90 22.09 -26.88
C GLN A 894 44.32 21.63 -27.23
N SER A 895 44.47 20.74 -28.21
CA SER A 895 45.77 20.22 -28.68
C SER A 895 46.75 21.27 -29.18
N GLN A 896 46.28 22.48 -29.51
CA GLN A 896 47.13 23.60 -29.90
C GLN A 896 47.34 24.61 -28.76
N MET A 897 46.62 24.45 -27.65
CA MET A 897 46.72 25.33 -26.49
C MET A 897 47.92 24.98 -25.62
N LYS A 898 48.33 25.94 -24.80
CA LYS A 898 49.26 25.71 -23.69
C LYS A 898 48.69 26.33 -22.43
N ALA A 899 48.64 25.57 -21.35
CA ALA A 899 48.15 26.03 -20.05
C ALA A 899 49.31 26.33 -19.09
N THR A 900 49.16 27.39 -18.32
CA THR A 900 50.05 27.75 -17.20
C THR A 900 49.17 28.21 -16.04
N ALA A 901 49.49 27.81 -14.81
CA ALA A 901 48.75 28.22 -13.63
C ALA A 901 49.63 28.98 -12.64
N THR A 902 49.01 29.81 -11.79
CA THR A 902 49.72 30.49 -10.69
C THR A 902 50.05 29.53 -9.53
N SER A 903 49.35 28.39 -9.46
CA SER A 903 49.60 27.29 -8.53
C SER A 903 49.24 25.97 -9.20
N GLU A 904 50.02 24.93 -8.96
CA GLU A 904 49.77 23.56 -9.40
C GLU A 904 50.33 22.56 -8.39
N GLU A 905 49.63 21.46 -8.20
CA GLU A 905 50.05 20.34 -7.38
C GLU A 905 50.91 19.37 -8.21
N LEU A 906 52.18 19.20 -7.80
CA LEU A 906 53.16 18.34 -8.46
C LEU A 906 53.93 17.43 -7.48
N VAL A 907 53.67 17.54 -6.18
CA VAL A 907 54.48 16.90 -5.12
C VAL A 907 53.80 15.62 -4.61
N GLY A 908 52.48 15.62 -4.49
CA GLY A 908 51.67 14.46 -4.11
C GLY A 908 50.97 13.78 -5.29
N GLU A 909 50.53 14.57 -6.28
CA GLU A 909 49.84 14.12 -7.50
C GLU A 909 50.38 14.93 -8.70
N ASN A 910 50.17 14.47 -9.94
CA ASN A 910 50.66 15.15 -11.15
C ASN A 910 49.53 15.95 -11.82
N ASP A 911 48.97 16.90 -11.08
CA ASP A 911 47.78 17.67 -11.45
C ASP A 911 48.17 19.05 -12.02
N ALA A 912 49.11 18.99 -12.97
CA ALA A 912 49.67 20.15 -13.65
C ALA A 912 48.61 20.94 -14.45
N ALA A 913 48.89 22.22 -14.74
CA ALA A 913 47.99 23.06 -15.54
C ALA A 913 47.62 22.45 -16.91
N SER A 914 48.51 21.64 -17.50
CA SER A 914 48.28 20.98 -18.79
C SER A 914 47.13 19.97 -18.76
N GLN A 915 46.79 19.41 -17.59
CA GLN A 915 45.71 18.45 -17.45
C GLN A 915 44.32 19.07 -17.64
N ALA A 916 44.19 20.40 -17.57
CA ALA A 916 42.93 21.09 -17.85
C ALA A 916 42.63 21.26 -19.35
N ILE A 917 43.54 20.82 -20.23
CA ILE A 917 43.45 20.94 -21.69
C ILE A 917 43.95 19.68 -22.41
N ASP A 918 43.92 18.52 -21.76
CA ASP A 918 44.39 17.26 -22.35
C ASP A 918 43.25 16.48 -23.03
N GLY A 919 41.99 16.92 -22.88
CA GLY A 919 40.81 16.31 -23.46
C GLY A 919 40.37 15.02 -22.75
N ASN A 920 40.93 14.74 -21.57
CA ASN A 920 40.54 13.64 -20.70
C ASN A 920 39.83 14.14 -19.41
N PRO A 921 38.49 13.98 -19.31
CA PRO A 921 37.73 14.49 -18.16
C PRO A 921 38.00 13.75 -16.82
N SER A 922 38.84 12.71 -16.85
CA SER A 922 39.27 11.95 -15.67
C SER A 922 40.58 12.48 -15.06
N THR A 923 41.33 13.31 -15.78
CA THR A 923 42.48 14.07 -15.29
C THR A 923 42.05 15.51 -15.00
N PHE A 924 42.82 16.24 -14.18
CA PHE A 924 42.49 17.62 -13.85
C PHE A 924 43.73 18.39 -13.39
N TRP A 925 43.70 19.70 -13.59
CA TRP A 925 44.58 20.64 -12.89
C TRP A 925 44.06 20.84 -11.46
N HIS A 926 44.96 20.95 -10.48
CA HIS A 926 44.63 21.29 -9.09
C HIS A 926 45.69 22.23 -8.50
N THR A 927 45.28 23.21 -7.69
CA THR A 927 46.20 24.04 -6.88
C THR A 927 46.85 23.21 -5.74
N LYS A 928 48.02 23.60 -5.22
CA LYS A 928 48.74 22.77 -4.21
C LYS A 928 47.88 22.30 -3.02
N TRP A 929 47.99 21.02 -2.66
CA TRP A 929 47.27 20.40 -1.56
C TRP A 929 47.60 21.01 -0.19
N ASP A 930 48.82 21.54 -0.02
CA ASP A 930 49.29 22.12 1.24
C ASP A 930 48.64 23.47 1.62
N LYS A 931 47.76 24.01 0.76
CA LYS A 931 47.11 25.33 0.91
C LYS A 931 48.06 26.51 1.03
N SER A 932 49.33 26.36 0.63
CA SER A 932 50.29 27.48 0.62
C SER A 932 49.87 28.60 -0.34
N ASP A 933 49.18 28.25 -1.42
CA ASP A 933 48.69 29.18 -2.44
C ASP A 933 47.18 29.42 -2.28
N VAL A 934 46.80 30.40 -1.44
CA VAL A 934 45.39 30.76 -1.20
C VAL A 934 44.76 31.47 -2.41
N LEU A 935 43.45 31.31 -2.60
CA LEU A 935 42.71 32.01 -3.66
C LEU A 935 42.78 33.55 -3.50
N PRO A 936 42.79 34.33 -4.59
CA PRO A 936 42.56 33.89 -5.96
C PRO A 936 43.77 33.24 -6.63
N GLN A 937 43.53 32.11 -7.30
CA GLN A 937 44.50 31.42 -8.15
C GLN A 937 43.95 31.33 -9.57
N SER A 938 44.81 31.31 -10.57
CA SER A 938 44.38 31.36 -11.97
C SER A 938 45.10 30.36 -12.85
N ILE A 939 44.39 29.92 -13.87
CA ILE A 939 44.93 29.16 -14.99
C ILE A 939 44.77 30.00 -16.27
N THR A 940 45.85 30.11 -17.03
CA THR A 940 45.95 30.89 -18.26
C THR A 940 46.19 29.95 -19.43
N LEU A 941 45.33 30.03 -20.43
CA LEU A 941 45.44 29.30 -21.69
C LEU A 941 45.98 30.22 -22.77
N ASN A 942 47.10 29.86 -23.37
CA ASN A 942 47.51 30.32 -24.70
C ASN A 942 46.74 29.52 -25.74
N LEU A 943 45.96 30.18 -26.60
CA LEU A 943 45.06 29.52 -27.54
C LEU A 943 45.76 28.92 -28.77
N GLY A 944 47.07 29.14 -28.93
CA GLY A 944 47.85 28.70 -30.09
C GLY A 944 47.64 29.54 -31.36
N GLY A 945 46.89 30.64 -31.24
CA GLY A 945 46.58 31.60 -32.30
C GLY A 945 45.69 32.70 -31.77
N THR A 946 45.43 33.73 -32.58
CA THR A 946 44.48 34.79 -32.22
C THR A 946 43.11 34.45 -32.78
N TYR A 947 42.09 34.43 -31.92
CA TYR A 947 40.73 34.09 -32.28
C TYR A 947 39.77 35.16 -31.77
N ASP A 948 38.73 35.43 -32.55
CA ASP A 948 37.53 36.07 -32.03
C ASP A 948 36.79 35.06 -31.17
N ILE A 949 36.68 35.31 -29.86
CA ILE A 949 36.07 34.40 -28.88
C ILE A 949 34.95 35.09 -28.09
N ASN A 950 34.01 34.32 -27.56
CA ASN A 950 32.90 34.84 -26.75
C ASN A 950 32.40 33.88 -25.65
N LYS A 951 33.00 32.69 -25.51
CA LYS A 951 32.56 31.64 -24.60
C LYS A 951 33.75 30.87 -24.06
N LEU A 952 33.74 30.60 -22.75
CA LEU A 952 34.59 29.64 -22.08
C LEU A 952 33.70 28.64 -21.35
N ALA A 953 33.98 27.34 -21.50
CA ALA A 953 33.39 26.27 -20.73
C ALA A 953 34.42 25.68 -19.77
N TYR A 954 34.01 25.44 -18.54
CA TYR A 954 34.80 24.90 -17.45
C TYR A 954 34.12 23.64 -16.95
N LEU A 955 34.77 22.49 -17.11
CA LEU A 955 34.34 21.23 -16.52
C LEU A 955 35.06 21.05 -15.17
N PRO A 956 34.32 21.02 -14.04
CA PRO A 956 34.91 20.67 -12.76
C PRO A 956 35.44 19.23 -12.78
N ARG A 957 36.37 18.89 -11.86
CA ARG A 957 36.82 17.50 -11.70
C ARG A 957 35.62 16.56 -11.51
N GLN A 958 35.67 15.38 -12.13
CA GLN A 958 34.55 14.43 -12.11
C GLN A 958 34.62 13.45 -10.92
N THR A 959 35.68 13.54 -10.11
CA THR A 959 35.92 12.68 -8.94
C THR A 959 36.09 13.53 -7.68
N GLY A 960 35.01 13.71 -6.90
CA GLY A 960 35.01 14.46 -5.64
C GLY A 960 34.94 15.98 -5.78
N ASP A 961 34.62 16.68 -4.68
CA ASP A 961 34.17 18.08 -4.73
C ASP A 961 35.28 19.13 -4.56
N ASN A 962 36.48 18.72 -4.16
CA ASN A 962 37.58 19.65 -3.86
C ASN A 962 38.02 20.45 -5.09
N GLY A 963 38.04 21.78 -4.93
CA GLY A 963 38.52 22.67 -5.97
C GLY A 963 37.48 23.11 -7.00
N ILE A 964 36.22 22.66 -6.89
CA ILE A 964 35.13 23.12 -7.78
C ILE A 964 35.02 24.65 -7.67
N ILE A 965 35.27 25.36 -8.78
CA ILE A 965 35.26 26.83 -8.84
C ILE A 965 33.81 27.34 -8.76
N THR A 966 33.51 28.12 -7.72
CA THR A 966 32.17 28.67 -7.45
C THR A 966 32.10 30.18 -7.64
N GLY A 967 33.25 30.88 -7.68
CA GLY A 967 33.37 32.28 -8.06
C GLY A 967 34.57 32.49 -8.99
N TYR A 968 34.39 33.28 -10.05
CA TYR A 968 35.40 33.41 -11.10
C TYR A 968 35.49 34.82 -11.71
N ASN A 969 36.67 35.15 -12.22
CA ASN A 969 36.91 36.22 -13.19
C ASN A 969 37.50 35.61 -14.48
N ILE A 970 37.08 36.11 -15.65
CA ILE A 970 37.71 35.78 -16.93
C ILE A 970 38.38 37.01 -17.49
N TYR A 971 39.63 36.85 -17.87
CA TYR A 971 40.40 37.87 -18.56
C TYR A 971 40.88 37.35 -19.91
N VAL A 972 41.06 38.26 -20.87
CA VAL A 972 41.65 37.94 -22.18
C VAL A 972 42.83 38.85 -22.47
N SER A 973 43.73 38.38 -23.32
CA SER A 973 44.88 39.15 -23.80
C SER A 973 45.25 38.74 -25.22
N THR A 974 45.78 39.66 -26.01
CA THR A 974 46.40 39.36 -27.30
C THR A 974 47.91 39.12 -27.20
N ASP A 975 48.55 39.61 -26.13
CA ASP A 975 50.01 39.59 -25.94
C ASP A 975 50.48 38.68 -24.80
N GLY A 976 49.56 38.16 -23.98
CA GLY A 976 49.86 37.27 -22.86
C GLY A 976 50.41 37.96 -21.62
N THR A 977 50.46 39.30 -21.61
CA THR A 977 50.99 40.12 -20.51
C THR A 977 49.95 41.11 -19.99
N ASN A 978 49.25 41.81 -20.87
CA ASN A 978 48.22 42.78 -20.54
C ASN A 978 46.85 42.09 -20.62
N PHE A 979 46.26 41.78 -19.48
CA PHE A 979 44.98 41.09 -19.38
C PHE A 979 43.83 42.05 -19.09
N THR A 980 42.79 42.00 -19.92
CA THR A 980 41.55 42.77 -19.73
C THR A 980 40.46 41.83 -19.23
N LYS A 981 39.78 42.19 -18.12
CA LYS A 981 38.65 41.41 -17.61
C LYS A 981 37.47 41.54 -18.56
N VAL A 982 36.90 40.41 -18.99
CA VAL A 982 35.77 40.36 -19.94
C VAL A 982 34.46 39.91 -19.30
N THR A 983 34.53 39.14 -18.21
CA THR A 983 33.37 38.76 -17.40
C THR A 983 33.80 38.26 -16.02
N SER A 984 32.84 38.15 -15.11
CA SER A 984 32.99 37.57 -13.78
C SER A 984 31.64 37.05 -13.31
N GLY A 985 31.62 36.07 -12.41
CA GLY A 985 30.37 35.55 -11.88
C GLY A 985 30.56 34.44 -10.87
N THR A 986 29.48 33.72 -10.61
CA THR A 986 29.46 32.54 -9.76
C THR A 986 28.86 31.35 -10.49
N TRP A 987 29.23 30.15 -10.06
CA TRP A 987 28.66 28.89 -10.51
C TRP A 987 28.23 28.04 -9.32
N SER A 988 27.22 27.19 -9.52
CA SER A 988 26.79 26.21 -8.52
C SER A 988 27.90 25.18 -8.28
N SER A 989 28.02 24.69 -7.05
CA SER A 989 28.97 23.63 -6.69
C SER A 989 28.42 22.26 -7.12
N SER A 990 28.43 21.98 -8.42
CA SER A 990 28.06 20.68 -9.01
C SER A 990 29.08 20.26 -10.08
N HIS A 991 29.12 18.97 -10.42
CA HIS A 991 30.05 18.44 -11.44
C HIS A 991 29.68 18.78 -12.89
N ASP A 992 28.54 19.44 -13.12
CA ASP A 992 28.10 19.82 -14.46
C ASP A 992 29.06 20.83 -15.10
N GLU A 993 29.21 20.78 -16.43
CA GLU A 993 29.98 21.78 -17.16
C GLU A 993 29.41 23.18 -16.95
N LYS A 994 30.28 24.14 -16.66
CA LYS A 994 29.94 25.53 -16.38
C LYS A 994 30.27 26.40 -17.58
N ILE A 995 29.38 27.33 -17.91
CA ILE A 995 29.56 28.22 -19.04
C ILE A 995 29.71 29.66 -18.55
N ALA A 996 30.72 30.34 -19.09
CA ALA A 996 30.84 31.79 -19.05
C ALA A 996 30.81 32.34 -20.48
N THR A 997 29.90 33.28 -20.72
CA THR A 997 29.82 34.02 -21.98
C THR A 997 30.24 35.47 -21.77
N PHE A 998 30.80 36.08 -22.81
CA PHE A 998 31.24 37.46 -22.80
C PHE A 998 31.15 38.05 -24.22
N PRO A 999 31.13 39.40 -24.37
CA PRO A 999 31.13 40.03 -25.69
C PRO A 999 32.28 39.52 -26.56
N LYS A 1000 32.02 39.42 -27.87
CA LYS A 1000 33.02 39.01 -28.87
C LYS A 1000 34.30 39.84 -28.70
N VAL A 1001 35.42 39.17 -28.48
CA VAL A 1001 36.72 39.80 -28.27
C VAL A 1001 37.82 38.98 -28.98
N SER A 1002 38.72 39.68 -29.67
CA SER A 1002 39.89 39.06 -30.26
C SER A 1002 40.93 38.80 -29.18
N ALA A 1003 41.32 37.54 -28.99
CA ALA A 1003 42.25 37.13 -27.95
C ALA A 1003 43.19 36.02 -28.43
N SER A 1004 44.43 36.05 -27.93
CA SER A 1004 45.40 34.95 -28.05
C SER A 1004 45.54 34.17 -26.73
N TYR A 1005 45.08 34.75 -25.62
CA TYR A 1005 45.14 34.18 -24.27
C TYR A 1005 43.82 34.39 -23.53
N VAL A 1006 43.45 33.40 -22.72
CA VAL A 1006 42.31 33.48 -21.79
C VAL A 1006 42.76 33.04 -20.41
N LYS A 1007 42.46 33.82 -19.39
CA LYS A 1007 42.79 33.51 -17.99
C LYS A 1007 41.51 33.35 -17.18
N LEU A 1008 41.32 32.17 -16.61
CA LEU A 1008 40.29 31.88 -15.61
C LEU A 1008 40.91 32.02 -14.22
N GLU A 1009 40.44 32.98 -13.45
CA GLU A 1009 40.87 33.24 -12.07
C GLU A 1009 39.75 32.80 -11.13
N ALA A 1010 40.01 31.79 -10.31
CA ALA A 1010 39.09 31.33 -9.28
C ALA A 1010 39.16 32.28 -8.08
N THR A 1011 38.07 33.02 -7.84
CA THR A 1011 37.95 33.91 -6.67
C THR A 1011 37.31 33.22 -5.47
N ALA A 1012 36.57 32.12 -5.71
CA ALA A 1012 36.04 31.24 -4.69
C ALA A 1012 35.88 29.82 -5.26
N ALA A 1013 36.08 28.80 -4.42
CA ALA A 1013 35.96 27.40 -4.80
C ALA A 1013 35.82 26.50 -3.58
N PHE A 1014 35.28 25.30 -3.77
CA PHE A 1014 34.99 24.35 -2.70
C PHE A 1014 36.27 23.94 -1.94
N ASN A 1015 36.23 24.07 -0.61
CA ASN A 1015 37.34 23.87 0.34
C ASN A 1015 38.59 24.76 0.16
N GLY A 1016 38.53 25.79 -0.70
CA GLY A 1016 39.57 26.82 -0.85
C GLY A 1016 40.72 26.49 -1.81
N TRP A 1017 40.60 25.40 -2.57
CA TRP A 1017 41.49 25.07 -3.70
C TRP A 1017 40.81 25.41 -5.03
N ALA A 1018 41.52 25.44 -6.14
CA ALA A 1018 40.91 25.49 -7.47
C ALA A 1018 41.33 24.27 -8.30
N SER A 1019 40.39 23.71 -9.06
CA SER A 1019 40.65 22.58 -9.96
C SER A 1019 39.82 22.67 -11.24
N ALA A 1020 40.31 22.06 -12.31
CA ALA A 1020 39.61 21.96 -13.58
C ALA A 1020 39.95 20.65 -14.30
N ALA A 1021 38.93 19.85 -14.63
CA ALA A 1021 39.10 18.71 -15.52
C ALA A 1021 39.31 19.18 -16.96
N GLU A 1022 38.46 20.07 -17.45
CA GLU A 1022 38.59 20.61 -18.80
C GLU A 1022 38.26 22.09 -18.84
N ILE A 1023 39.02 22.83 -19.66
CA ILE A 1023 38.70 24.20 -20.03
C ILE A 1023 38.68 24.31 -21.55
N ASN A 1024 37.53 24.72 -22.08
CA ASN A 1024 37.29 24.86 -23.52
C ASN A 1024 36.98 26.31 -23.86
N VAL A 1025 37.57 26.81 -24.96
CA VAL A 1025 37.34 28.17 -25.46
C VAL A 1025 36.78 28.09 -26.87
N PHE A 1026 35.80 28.93 -27.20
CA PHE A 1026 35.05 28.82 -28.44
C PHE A 1026 35.17 30.09 -29.29
N LYS A 1027 35.28 29.90 -30.60
CA LYS A 1027 35.23 30.97 -31.60
C LYS A 1027 33.84 31.59 -31.63
N ALA A 1028 33.78 32.92 -31.70
CA ALA A 1028 32.56 33.66 -31.96
C ALA A 1028 32.20 33.50 -33.44
N GLY A 1029 31.15 32.73 -33.75
CA GLY A 1029 30.72 32.49 -35.13
C GLY A 1029 30.39 33.79 -35.90
N THR A 1030 30.66 33.81 -37.21
CA THR A 1030 30.14 34.83 -38.14
C THR A 1030 28.64 34.62 -38.30
N SER A 1031 27.81 35.54 -37.83
CA SER A 1031 26.37 35.30 -37.71
C SER A 1031 25.63 35.22 -39.06
N SER A 1032 24.73 34.25 -39.16
CA SER A 1032 23.41 34.40 -39.77
C SER A 1032 22.47 33.35 -39.19
N GLN A 1033 21.71 33.74 -38.16
CA GLN A 1033 20.24 33.64 -38.16
C GLN A 1033 19.67 34.48 -37.01
N THR A 1034 18.87 35.47 -37.44
CA THR A 1034 17.90 36.35 -36.78
C THR A 1034 17.75 36.36 -35.26
N ALA A 1035 17.89 37.58 -34.72
CA ALA A 1035 17.39 37.99 -33.41
C ALA A 1035 15.88 37.75 -33.27
N GLY A 1036 15.49 37.10 -32.17
CA GLY A 1036 14.15 37.14 -31.59
C GLY A 1036 14.30 37.43 -30.10
N THR A 1037 13.87 38.62 -29.69
CA THR A 1037 13.96 39.17 -28.34
C THR A 1037 13.26 38.30 -27.29
N ALA A 1038 13.93 38.00 -26.17
CA ALA A 1038 13.30 37.92 -24.86
C ALA A 1038 14.37 38.02 -23.75
N GLN A 1039 14.18 38.96 -22.83
CA GLN A 1039 14.95 39.10 -21.61
C GLN A 1039 14.87 37.84 -20.72
N PRO A 1040 15.94 37.58 -19.95
CA PRO A 1040 15.81 37.07 -18.60
C PRO A 1040 16.39 38.08 -17.60
N THR A 1041 15.53 38.65 -16.78
CA THR A 1041 15.88 39.22 -15.48
C THR A 1041 16.06 38.07 -14.49
N ASN A 1042 17.28 37.89 -14.01
CA ASN A 1042 17.58 37.03 -12.86
C ASN A 1042 17.30 37.82 -11.58
N PRO A 1043 16.53 37.31 -10.61
CA PRO A 1043 16.49 37.86 -9.27
C PRO A 1043 17.80 37.56 -8.52
N SER A 1044 18.09 38.47 -7.61
CA SER A 1044 19.19 38.52 -6.66
C SER A 1044 19.28 37.31 -5.73
N VAL A 1045 20.53 36.89 -5.50
CA VAL A 1045 21.01 36.04 -4.40
C VAL A 1045 21.18 36.88 -3.13
N SER A 1046 20.81 36.33 -1.96
CA SER A 1046 21.60 36.37 -0.70
C SER A 1046 20.76 35.79 0.45
N THR A 1047 21.22 35.03 1.45
CA THR A 1047 22.43 34.25 1.79
C THR A 1047 22.12 33.71 3.21
N GLN A 1048 22.53 32.47 3.47
CA GLN A 1048 23.13 31.93 4.71
C GLN A 1048 22.42 32.18 6.07
N SER A 1049 22.28 31.17 6.94
CA SER A 1049 23.45 30.58 7.62
C SER A 1049 23.12 29.25 8.29
N ALA A 1050 24.13 28.38 8.33
CA ALA A 1050 24.18 27.11 9.06
C ALA A 1050 24.77 27.31 10.47
N VAL A 1051 24.34 26.52 11.48
CA VAL A 1051 25.18 25.95 12.55
C VAL A 1051 24.55 24.63 13.06
N SER A 1052 25.42 23.65 13.31
CA SER A 1052 25.23 22.26 13.74
C SER A 1052 25.18 22.04 15.27
N GLU A 1053 24.46 21.01 15.76
CA GLU A 1053 24.99 19.88 16.57
C GLU A 1053 23.90 18.94 17.17
N GLN A 1054 24.12 17.62 17.03
CA GLN A 1054 23.72 16.45 17.85
C GLN A 1054 22.24 16.02 18.09
N SER A 1055 21.82 14.90 17.50
CA SER A 1055 21.49 13.61 18.17
C SER A 1055 20.65 12.66 17.26
N VAL A 1056 20.63 11.38 17.60
CA VAL A 1056 20.25 10.21 16.77
C VAL A 1056 18.72 9.98 16.68
N MET A 1057 18.24 9.69 15.45
CA MET A 1057 17.02 9.03 14.91
C MET A 1057 15.63 9.20 15.57
N LYS A 1058 14.56 9.46 14.77
CA LYS A 1058 13.23 8.79 14.88
C LYS A 1058 12.38 8.73 13.57
N PRO A 1059 11.61 7.64 13.37
CA PRO A 1059 10.83 7.34 12.17
C PRO A 1059 9.40 7.92 12.22
N GLU A 1060 9.26 9.22 11.96
CA GLU A 1060 7.96 9.94 12.08
C GLU A 1060 7.46 10.52 10.75
N ASN A 1061 8.05 10.14 9.61
CA ASN A 1061 7.64 10.63 8.29
C ASN A 1061 7.20 9.51 7.33
N MET A 1062 6.95 8.30 7.86
CA MET A 1062 6.29 7.25 7.09
C MET A 1062 4.78 7.35 7.31
N VAL A 1063 4.05 7.23 6.20
CA VAL A 1063 2.58 7.20 6.05
C VAL A 1063 1.89 8.56 6.01
N GLY A 1064 1.47 8.94 4.79
CA GLY A 1064 0.49 10.01 4.58
C GLY A 1064 0.67 10.86 3.32
N GLN A 1065 0.83 10.27 2.13
CA GLN A 1065 0.12 10.65 0.89
C GLN A 1065 0.34 9.55 -0.19
N PRO A 1066 -0.70 9.14 -0.94
CA PRO A 1066 -0.54 8.23 -2.06
C PRO A 1066 0.29 8.88 -3.17
N ASP A 1067 1.18 8.08 -3.76
CA ASP A 1067 1.76 8.24 -5.09
C ASP A 1067 2.05 9.67 -5.56
N SER A 1068 3.27 10.15 -5.34
CA SER A 1068 3.83 11.21 -6.20
C SER A 1068 4.41 10.60 -7.48
N VAL A 1069 3.57 9.98 -8.30
CA VAL A 1069 3.72 10.26 -9.73
C VAL A 1069 2.95 11.54 -9.95
N ASP A 1070 3.65 12.67 -10.09
CA ASP A 1070 3.05 13.93 -10.49
C ASP A 1070 2.20 13.68 -11.75
N PRO A 1071 0.86 13.65 -11.64
CA PRO A 1071 0.00 13.24 -12.74
C PRO A 1071 0.10 14.23 -13.89
N GLN A 1072 0.51 15.47 -13.60
CA GLN A 1072 0.75 16.50 -14.60
C GLN A 1072 2.05 16.19 -15.35
N LYS A 1073 3.14 15.80 -14.66
CA LYS A 1073 4.36 15.31 -15.32
C LYS A 1073 4.14 14.05 -16.13
N LEU A 1074 3.43 13.06 -15.61
CA LEU A 1074 3.15 11.82 -16.34
C LEU A 1074 2.28 12.08 -17.58
N ASN A 1075 1.23 12.89 -17.46
CA ASN A 1075 0.40 13.25 -18.61
C ASN A 1075 1.14 14.16 -19.61
N GLU A 1076 2.05 15.02 -19.15
CA GLU A 1076 2.95 15.79 -20.03
C GLU A 1076 3.94 14.88 -20.76
N GLU A 1077 4.51 13.89 -20.09
CA GLU A 1077 5.42 12.90 -20.67
C GLU A 1077 4.69 12.00 -21.68
N ILE A 1078 3.48 11.54 -21.36
CA ILE A 1078 2.62 10.78 -22.28
C ILE A 1078 2.20 11.65 -23.47
N TRP A 1079 1.81 12.90 -23.25
CA TRP A 1079 1.46 13.83 -24.33
C TRP A 1079 2.63 14.12 -25.26
N ARG A 1080 3.83 14.34 -24.71
CA ARG A 1080 5.06 14.54 -25.49
C ARG A 1080 5.50 13.26 -26.20
N ALA A 1081 5.25 12.09 -25.63
CA ALA A 1081 5.51 10.80 -26.26
C ALA A 1081 4.55 10.51 -27.44
N VAL A 1082 3.28 10.92 -27.34
CA VAL A 1082 2.24 10.64 -28.34
C VAL A 1082 2.16 11.71 -29.43
N LYS A 1083 2.41 12.98 -29.10
CA LYS A 1083 2.26 14.12 -30.03
C LYS A 1083 3.59 14.72 -30.49
N GLY A 1084 4.69 14.31 -29.87
CA GLY A 1084 6.04 14.79 -30.16
C GLY A 1084 6.53 15.80 -29.11
N PRO A 1085 7.84 15.85 -28.86
CA PRO A 1085 8.44 16.54 -27.71
C PRO A 1085 8.22 18.07 -27.70
N ASN A 1086 7.84 18.64 -28.84
CA ASN A 1086 7.62 20.09 -29.03
C ASN A 1086 6.14 20.47 -29.09
N VAL A 1087 5.21 19.53 -28.87
CA VAL A 1087 3.77 19.85 -28.85
C VAL A 1087 3.39 20.23 -27.41
N PRO A 1088 3.02 21.49 -27.14
CA PRO A 1088 2.70 21.93 -25.80
C PRO A 1088 1.48 21.17 -25.25
N TYR A 1089 1.56 20.76 -23.99
CA TYR A 1089 0.45 20.18 -23.26
C TYR A 1089 -0.65 21.26 -23.08
N PRO A 1090 -1.91 21.03 -23.47
CA PRO A 1090 -2.94 22.06 -23.43
C PRO A 1090 -3.27 22.48 -21.98
N ALA A 1091 -3.29 23.78 -21.71
CA ALA A 1091 -3.53 24.30 -20.37
C ALA A 1091 -4.96 24.01 -19.86
N PRO A 1092 -5.15 23.69 -18.55
CA PRO A 1092 -6.46 23.53 -17.94
C PRO A 1092 -7.25 24.85 -17.97
N LYS A 1093 -8.57 24.79 -18.23
CA LYS A 1093 -9.42 25.98 -18.44
C LYS A 1093 -9.94 26.67 -17.15
N HIS A 1094 -9.42 26.38 -15.96
CA HIS A 1094 -9.87 27.04 -14.73
C HIS A 1094 -8.70 27.41 -13.80
N ASN A 1095 -8.57 28.71 -13.52
CA ASN A 1095 -7.55 29.32 -12.65
C ASN A 1095 -8.03 29.39 -11.19
N PHE A 1096 -7.15 29.07 -10.23
CA PHE A 1096 -7.24 29.58 -8.86
C PHE A 1096 -5.92 30.25 -8.47
N HIS A 1097 -6.01 31.54 -8.13
CA HIS A 1097 -4.93 32.38 -7.60
C HIS A 1097 -4.79 32.15 -6.09
N GLY A 1098 -3.57 32.01 -5.59
CA GLY A 1098 -3.23 32.16 -4.16
C GLY A 1098 -2.56 33.51 -3.88
N PRO A 1099 -2.74 34.11 -2.68
CA PRO A 1099 -1.97 35.28 -2.27
C PRO A 1099 -0.86 34.97 -1.26
N ASP A 1100 0.08 35.91 -1.26
CA ASP A 1100 1.38 36.00 -0.63
C ASP A 1100 1.49 35.89 0.91
N ASN A 1101 2.74 35.70 1.33
CA ASN A 1101 3.31 35.81 2.69
C ASN A 1101 2.95 37.13 3.41
N ASP A 1102 2.75 37.07 4.73
CA ASP A 1102 3.28 38.06 5.68
C ASP A 1102 3.23 37.56 7.16
N ASP A 1103 4.39 37.63 7.82
CA ASP A 1103 4.69 37.86 9.26
C ASP A 1103 3.88 37.19 10.40
N ARG A 1104 4.44 36.10 10.99
CA ARG A 1104 4.98 36.01 12.37
C ARG A 1104 5.14 34.58 12.89
#